data_AF-A0A815JED2-F1
#
_entry.id   AF-A0A815JED2-F1
#
_cell.length_a   1.000
_cell.length_b   1.000
_cell.length_c   1.000
_cell.angle_alpha   90.00
_cell.angle_beta   90.00
_cell.angle_gamma   90.00
#
_symmetry.space_group_name_H-M   'P 1'
#
loop_
_entity.id
_entity.type
_entity.pdbx_description
1 polymer ?
#
loop_
_entity_poly.entity_id
_entity_poly.type
_entity_poly.pdbx_seq_one_letter_code
_entity_poly.pdbx_strand_id
1 'polypeptide(L)'
;MPIGRILNKTSSVLVPTCTDNTKNGNETDKDCGGGLCPKCADNLGCQQNNDCISDVCQQDICQVPICTDNAKNGNETDKDCGGGLCPKCADNLGCQQNNDCISDVCQQNICQVPICTDNTKNGNETDKDCGGGLCPKCADNLGCQQNNDCISDVCQQDICQVPICTDNAKNGNETDKDCGGALCPKCVDNLGCQQNNDCVSDVCQQDICQVPICTDNTKNGNETDKDCGGGLCPKCADNLGCQQNNDCVSDVCQQDICQVPTCTDNTKNGNETDKDCGGGLCPKCADNLGCQQNNDCVSDVCQQNICQVPTCADNTKNGNETDKDCGGGLCPKCADNLGCQQNNDCISDVCQQNICQVPICTDNTKNGNETDKDCGGGLCPKCTDNLGCQQNNDCISDVCQQAICQVPICTDNTKNGNETDKDCGGGLCPKCADNLGCQQNNDCISDVCQQNICQGMPMEIPTCTDNTKNGNETDKDCGGGLCPKCTDNLGCQQNNDCTSSLSVPTCTDNTKNGNETDKDCGGGLCPKCTDNLGCQQNNDCISDVCQQDTCRVPICTDNTKNGNETDKDCGGGLCPKCADNLGCQQNNDCVSDVCQQNTCQGMPMEIPICTDNTKNGNETDKDCGGGLCPKCTDNLGCQQNNDCISDVCQQDICQVPTCTDNTKNGNETDKDCGGGLCPKCTDNLGCQQNNDCISDVCQQNICQVPICTDNTKNGNETDKDCGGGLCPKCADNLGCQQNNDCTLCIVVPTCTDNAKNGNETDKDCGGGLCPKCTDNLGCQQNNDCTSSLLVPICTDNTKNGNETDKDCGGGLCPKCVDNLGCQQNNDCISDVCQQNICLVPICTDNTKNGNETDKDCGGGLCPKCADNFGCQQNNDCISDVCRQDICQVPTCTDNTKNGNETDKDCGGGLCPKCTDNLGCQQNNDCISDVCQQNICQVPTCTDNAKNGNETDKDCGGGLCPKCMDNLGCQQNNDCISDVCQQDICQGMPSKSNIK
;
A
#
# COMPACT_ATOMS: atom_id res chain seq x y z
N MET A 1 41.98 -63.92 151.08
CA MET A 1 42.09 -65.39 151.31
C MET A 1 41.38 -65.69 152.63
N PRO A 2 40.77 -66.87 152.90
CA PRO A 2 40.34 -68.02 152.09
C PRO A 2 38.84 -68.41 152.35
N ILE A 3 38.41 -69.54 151.76
CA ILE A 3 37.34 -70.51 152.11
C ILE A 3 36.17 -70.10 153.03
N GLY A 4 34.94 -70.31 152.54
CA GLY A 4 33.72 -70.55 153.34
C GLY A 4 32.39 -70.35 152.56
N ARG A 5 31.50 -71.36 152.56
CA ARG A 5 30.17 -71.41 151.91
C ARG A 5 29.25 -70.19 152.15
N ILE A 6 28.36 -69.88 151.19
CA ILE A 6 26.87 -69.79 151.30
C ILE A 6 26.23 -69.18 150.00
N LEU A 7 25.09 -69.77 149.59
CA LEU A 7 23.98 -69.40 148.66
C LEU A 7 24.03 -68.08 147.86
N ASN A 8 23.65 -68.11 146.56
CA ASN A 8 22.87 -67.02 145.94
C ASN A 8 22.05 -67.41 144.67
N LYS A 9 20.91 -66.72 144.50
CA LYS A 9 19.79 -66.92 143.56
C LYS A 9 20.14 -66.78 142.06
N THR A 10 19.45 -67.55 141.22
CA THR A 10 19.36 -67.41 139.75
C THR A 10 18.17 -66.52 139.33
N SER A 11 18.36 -65.66 138.32
CA SER A 11 17.30 -64.91 137.61
C SER A 11 17.62 -64.89 136.11
N SER A 12 16.61 -65.22 135.29
CA SER A 12 16.65 -65.42 133.83
C SER A 12 16.48 -64.12 133.02
N VAL A 13 17.17 -64.00 131.88
CA VAL A 13 17.03 -62.91 130.88
C VAL A 13 16.54 -63.51 129.54
N LEU A 14 15.51 -62.91 128.92
CA LEU A 14 14.89 -63.29 127.64
C LEU A 14 15.54 -62.55 126.45
N VAL A 15 15.58 -63.20 125.27
CA VAL A 15 16.05 -62.65 123.98
C VAL A 15 14.89 -61.92 123.28
N PRO A 16 15.10 -60.75 122.64
CA PRO A 16 14.02 -59.98 121.99
C PRO A 16 13.51 -60.64 120.69
N THR A 17 12.21 -60.52 120.38
CA THR A 17 11.55 -61.12 119.19
C THR A 17 10.54 -60.15 118.56
N CYS A 18 10.41 -60.14 117.22
CA CYS A 18 9.52 -59.28 116.42
C CYS A 18 8.00 -59.49 116.59
N THR A 19 7.54 -59.95 117.75
CA THR A 19 6.13 -60.22 118.08
C THR A 19 5.85 -60.04 119.59
N ASP A 20 6.81 -59.50 120.34
CA ASP A 20 6.74 -59.41 121.80
C ASP A 20 6.01 -58.17 122.32
N ASN A 21 5.43 -57.39 121.42
CA ASN A 21 4.63 -56.21 121.70
C ASN A 21 5.41 -55.07 122.36
N THR A 22 6.74 -55.07 122.26
CA THR A 22 7.59 -54.01 122.80
C THR A 22 8.65 -53.59 121.79
N LYS A 23 8.81 -52.28 121.56
CA LYS A 23 9.90 -51.76 120.70
C LYS A 23 11.25 -52.02 121.38
N ASN A 24 11.92 -53.09 120.98
CA ASN A 24 13.20 -53.51 121.54
C ASN A 24 14.13 -54.05 120.43
N GLY A 25 15.41 -54.29 120.76
CA GLY A 25 16.38 -54.71 119.75
C GLY A 25 16.58 -53.65 118.65
N ASN A 26 16.53 -54.07 117.38
CA ASN A 26 16.71 -53.20 116.22
C ASN A 26 15.40 -52.63 115.65
N GLU A 27 14.25 -52.91 116.27
CA GLU A 27 12.94 -52.48 115.79
C GLU A 27 12.79 -50.95 115.72
N THR A 28 12.21 -50.45 114.62
CA THR A 28 11.95 -49.02 114.44
C THR A 28 10.57 -48.59 114.90
N ASP A 29 9.62 -49.52 114.98
CA ASP A 29 8.39 -49.40 115.76
C ASP A 29 8.04 -50.76 116.37
N LYS A 30 7.09 -50.80 117.30
CA LYS A 30 6.70 -52.00 118.04
C LYS A 30 6.49 -53.20 117.11
N ASP A 31 7.34 -54.21 117.24
CA ASP A 31 7.35 -55.46 116.46
C ASP A 31 7.61 -55.30 114.93
N CYS A 32 8.10 -54.15 114.45
CA CYS A 32 8.36 -53.91 113.02
C CYS A 32 9.59 -53.02 112.72
N GLY A 33 10.13 -53.15 111.52
CA GLY A 33 11.31 -52.41 111.03
C GLY A 33 12.66 -52.90 111.60
N GLY A 34 13.76 -52.28 111.18
CA GLY A 34 15.11 -52.65 111.64
C GLY A 34 15.78 -53.79 110.88
N GLY A 35 15.29 -54.10 109.67
CA GLY A 35 15.83 -55.11 108.75
C GLY A 35 15.68 -56.58 109.16
N LEU A 36 15.46 -56.88 110.44
CA LEU A 36 15.23 -58.23 110.97
C LEU A 36 13.75 -58.54 111.22
N CYS A 37 12.91 -57.51 111.36
CA CYS A 37 11.46 -57.63 111.56
C CYS A 37 10.68 -57.26 110.29
N PRO A 38 9.39 -57.65 110.18
CA PRO A 38 8.55 -57.25 109.06
C PRO A 38 8.52 -55.73 108.90
N LYS A 39 8.39 -55.25 107.66
CA LYS A 39 8.24 -53.82 107.38
C LYS A 39 7.01 -53.26 108.09
N CYS A 40 7.17 -52.08 108.67
CA CYS A 40 6.13 -51.32 109.32
C CYS A 40 5.06 -50.85 108.31
N ALA A 41 3.80 -50.97 108.70
CA ALA A 41 2.66 -50.43 107.98
C ALA A 41 2.64 -48.90 108.02
N ASP A 42 1.82 -48.29 107.18
CA ASP A 42 1.69 -46.83 107.09
C ASP A 42 1.35 -46.21 108.45
N ASN A 43 1.94 -45.04 108.72
CA ASN A 43 1.88 -44.28 109.97
C ASN A 43 2.59 -44.89 111.20
N LEU A 44 3.37 -45.97 111.03
CA LEU A 44 4.26 -46.50 112.07
C LEU A 44 5.69 -45.94 111.95
N GLY A 45 6.46 -46.04 113.02
CA GLY A 45 7.82 -45.50 113.14
C GLY A 45 8.88 -46.21 112.28
N CYS A 46 9.77 -45.43 111.66
CA CYS A 46 10.85 -45.91 110.80
C CYS A 46 12.14 -45.09 111.00
N GLN A 47 13.29 -45.63 110.58
CA GLN A 47 14.55 -44.88 110.48
C GLN A 47 15.13 -44.90 109.07
N GLN A 48 14.76 -45.88 108.27
CA GLN A 48 15.14 -46.04 106.88
C GLN A 48 13.91 -46.36 106.04
N ASN A 49 13.96 -46.00 104.76
CA ASN A 49 12.88 -46.28 103.81
C ASN A 49 12.48 -47.77 103.79
N ASN A 50 13.45 -48.67 103.84
CA ASN A 50 13.21 -50.12 103.85
C ASN A 50 12.55 -50.65 105.13
N ASP A 51 12.39 -49.83 106.18
CA ASP A 51 11.61 -50.17 107.35
C ASP A 51 10.10 -50.13 107.05
N CYS A 52 9.67 -49.48 105.95
CA CYS A 52 8.27 -49.23 105.63
C CYS A 52 7.77 -50.08 104.47
N ILE A 53 6.52 -50.56 104.53
CA ILE A 53 5.88 -51.29 103.42
C ILE A 53 5.83 -50.43 102.15
N SER A 54 5.60 -49.12 102.30
CA SER A 54 5.64 -48.13 101.22
C SER A 54 7.05 -47.84 100.69
N ASP A 55 8.10 -48.33 101.35
CA ASP A 55 9.49 -47.95 101.08
C ASP A 55 9.78 -46.43 101.20
N VAL A 56 8.92 -45.69 101.90
CA VAL A 56 9.06 -44.24 102.15
C VAL A 56 8.98 -43.96 103.64
N CYS A 57 10.12 -43.60 104.22
CA CYS A 57 10.24 -43.14 105.60
C CYS A 57 10.50 -41.63 105.60
N GLN A 58 9.52 -40.83 106.04
CA GLN A 58 9.69 -39.38 106.18
C GLN A 58 9.29 -38.95 107.59
N GLN A 59 10.11 -38.09 108.19
CA GLN A 59 9.91 -37.61 109.58
C GLN A 59 9.76 -38.76 110.58
N ASP A 60 10.59 -39.81 110.44
CA ASP A 60 10.59 -41.02 111.27
C ASP A 60 9.27 -41.82 111.23
N ILE A 61 8.41 -41.61 110.22
CA ILE A 61 7.12 -42.28 110.04
C ILE A 61 6.99 -42.85 108.61
N CYS A 62 6.47 -44.07 108.49
CA CYS A 62 6.14 -44.70 107.23
C CYS A 62 4.98 -43.98 106.55
N GLN A 63 5.21 -43.45 105.35
CA GLN A 63 4.21 -42.68 104.62
C GLN A 63 3.28 -43.60 103.82
N VAL A 64 2.06 -43.15 103.57
CA VAL A 64 1.13 -43.82 102.64
C VAL A 64 1.68 -43.66 101.21
N PRO A 65 1.68 -44.72 100.39
CA PRO A 65 2.03 -44.66 98.97
C PRO A 65 1.25 -43.55 98.23
N ILE A 66 1.95 -42.58 97.63
CA ILE A 66 1.34 -41.57 96.75
C ILE A 66 2.19 -41.39 95.49
N CYS A 67 1.55 -40.99 94.39
CA CYS A 67 2.12 -40.88 93.04
C CYS A 67 3.26 -39.85 92.84
N THR A 68 3.86 -39.33 93.91
CA THR A 68 4.95 -38.34 93.88
C THR A 68 5.94 -38.54 95.03
N ASP A 69 5.95 -39.70 95.67
CA ASP A 69 6.76 -40.00 96.85
C ASP A 69 8.17 -40.50 96.54
N ASN A 70 8.54 -40.53 95.26
CA ASN A 70 9.82 -40.95 94.75
C ASN A 70 10.14 -42.45 94.92
N ALA A 71 9.15 -43.29 95.19
CA ALA A 71 9.30 -44.74 95.30
C ALA A 71 8.29 -45.45 94.38
N LYS A 72 8.71 -46.50 93.67
CA LYS A 72 7.80 -47.37 92.93
C LYS A 72 7.02 -48.25 93.92
N ASN A 73 5.90 -47.77 94.41
CA ASN A 73 5.06 -48.45 95.40
C ASN A 73 3.57 -48.38 95.02
N GLY A 74 2.69 -48.99 95.82
CA GLY A 74 1.26 -49.00 95.52
C GLY A 74 0.94 -49.65 94.16
N ASN A 75 0.12 -48.98 93.34
CA ASN A 75 -0.30 -49.46 92.02
C ASN A 75 0.60 -48.98 90.87
N GLU A 76 1.69 -48.26 91.16
CA GLU A 76 2.57 -47.66 90.15
C GLU A 76 3.26 -48.71 89.25
N THR A 77 3.32 -48.43 87.94
CA THR A 77 4.02 -49.29 86.99
C THR A 77 5.45 -48.85 86.73
N ASP A 78 5.78 -47.58 86.98
CA ASP A 78 7.14 -47.09 87.21
C ASP A 78 7.13 -46.01 88.29
N LYS A 79 8.29 -45.62 88.79
CA LYS A 79 8.42 -44.67 89.90
C LYS A 79 7.57 -43.41 89.66
N ASP A 80 6.60 -43.17 90.54
CA ASP A 80 5.67 -42.02 90.52
C ASP A 80 4.71 -41.98 89.30
N CYS A 81 4.55 -43.08 88.54
CA CYS A 81 3.70 -43.08 87.34
C CYS A 81 3.04 -44.45 87.01
N GLY A 82 1.92 -44.38 86.27
CA GLY A 82 1.15 -45.53 85.80
C GLY A 82 0.28 -46.21 86.86
N GLY A 83 -0.45 -47.27 86.50
CA GLY A 83 -1.37 -47.96 87.42
C GLY A 83 -2.76 -47.33 87.53
N GLY A 84 -3.14 -46.50 86.56
CA GLY A 84 -4.46 -45.88 86.41
C GLY A 84 -4.84 -44.80 87.44
N LEU A 85 -4.22 -44.80 88.63
CA LEU A 85 -4.42 -43.78 89.67
C LEU A 85 -3.33 -42.69 89.65
N CYS A 86 -2.15 -42.98 89.10
CA CYS A 86 -1.04 -42.06 89.00
C CYS A 86 -0.92 -41.45 87.59
N PRO A 87 -0.19 -40.32 87.44
CA PRO A 87 0.06 -39.74 86.12
C PRO A 87 0.63 -40.77 85.15
N LYS A 88 0.28 -40.66 83.87
CA LYS A 88 0.83 -41.54 82.84
C LYS A 88 2.35 -41.41 82.77
N CYS A 89 3.03 -42.54 82.60
CA CYS A 89 4.47 -42.64 82.44
C CYS A 89 4.93 -42.04 81.10
N ALA A 90 6.02 -41.28 81.16
CA ALA A 90 6.72 -40.78 79.98
C ALA A 90 7.42 -41.92 79.21
N ASP A 91 7.87 -41.61 78.00
CA ASP A 91 8.54 -42.57 77.12
C ASP A 91 9.75 -43.22 77.81
N ASN A 92 9.97 -44.50 77.55
CA ASN A 92 11.00 -45.38 78.14
C ASN A 92 10.83 -45.71 79.63
N LEU A 93 9.71 -45.34 80.27
CA LEU A 93 9.37 -45.77 81.63
C LEU A 93 8.49 -47.05 81.62
N GLY A 94 8.45 -47.75 82.74
CA GLY A 94 7.75 -49.03 82.93
C GLY A 94 6.22 -48.93 82.91
N CYS A 95 5.57 -49.88 82.24
CA CYS A 95 4.11 -49.97 82.10
C CYS A 95 3.62 -51.42 82.17
N GLN A 96 2.33 -51.62 82.45
CA GLN A 96 1.66 -52.93 82.32
C GLN A 96 0.49 -52.91 81.32
N GLN A 97 -0.09 -51.74 81.10
CA GLN A 97 -1.18 -51.50 80.18
C GLN A 97 -0.88 -50.25 79.35
N ASN A 98 -1.46 -50.18 78.15
CA ASN A 98 -1.29 -49.05 77.25
C ASN A 98 -1.65 -47.71 77.90
N ASN A 99 -2.72 -47.68 78.70
CA ASN A 99 -3.17 -46.48 79.41
C ASN A 99 -2.23 -46.01 80.54
N ASP A 100 -1.20 -46.79 80.89
CA ASP A 100 -0.15 -46.35 81.80
C ASP A 100 0.80 -45.36 81.13
N CYS A 101 0.83 -45.28 79.79
CA CYS A 101 1.79 -44.50 79.01
C CYS A 101 1.17 -43.25 78.41
N ILE A 102 1.94 -42.14 78.36
CA ILE A 102 1.52 -40.92 77.66
C ILE A 102 1.25 -41.19 76.17
N SER A 103 2.07 -42.06 75.56
CA SER A 103 1.91 -42.53 74.18
C SER A 103 0.72 -43.47 73.96
N ASP A 104 0.07 -43.94 75.03
CA ASP A 104 -0.92 -45.02 74.98
C ASP A 104 -0.40 -46.33 74.35
N VAL A 105 0.92 -46.52 74.26
CA VAL A 105 1.56 -47.72 73.73
C VAL A 105 2.53 -48.30 74.76
N CYS A 106 2.13 -49.42 75.38
CA CYS A 106 2.97 -50.21 76.26
C CYS A 106 3.43 -51.47 75.53
N GLN A 107 4.72 -51.54 75.16
CA GLN A 107 5.31 -52.74 74.56
C GLN A 107 6.51 -53.20 75.37
N GLN A 108 6.63 -54.51 75.56
CA GLN A 108 7.70 -55.12 76.37
C GLN A 108 7.80 -54.53 77.80
N ASN A 109 6.65 -54.15 78.39
CA ASN A 109 6.54 -53.48 79.70
C ASN A 109 7.19 -52.09 79.77
N ILE A 110 7.41 -51.42 78.63
CA ILE A 110 7.99 -50.09 78.54
C ILE A 110 7.09 -49.20 77.66
N CYS A 111 6.87 -47.96 78.08
CA CYS A 111 6.18 -46.94 77.30
C CYS A 111 7.00 -46.59 76.06
N GLN A 112 6.44 -46.86 74.90
CA GLN A 112 7.12 -46.60 73.62
C GLN A 112 6.96 -45.13 73.23
N VAL A 113 7.95 -44.62 72.50
CA VAL A 113 7.84 -43.32 71.83
C VAL A 113 6.75 -43.42 70.76
N PRO A 114 5.83 -42.43 70.66
CA PRO A 114 4.86 -42.34 69.57
C PRO A 114 5.55 -42.39 68.20
N ILE A 115 5.16 -43.33 67.33
CA ILE A 115 5.66 -43.42 65.95
C ILE A 115 4.49 -43.57 64.98
N CYS A 116 4.67 -43.05 63.77
CA CYS A 116 3.66 -42.98 62.72
C CYS A 116 3.18 -44.32 62.11
N THR A 117 3.37 -45.44 62.81
CA THR A 117 3.01 -46.80 62.36
C THR A 117 2.61 -47.71 63.53
N ASP A 118 2.37 -47.15 64.71
CA ASP A 118 2.10 -47.90 65.94
C ASP A 118 0.63 -48.31 66.12
N ASN A 119 -0.21 -48.01 65.12
CA ASN A 119 -1.63 -48.34 65.09
C ASN A 119 -2.49 -47.58 66.10
N THR A 120 -1.98 -46.48 66.66
CA THR A 120 -2.71 -45.64 67.63
C THR A 120 -2.61 -44.18 67.26
N LYS A 121 -3.71 -43.43 67.31
CA LYS A 121 -3.68 -41.97 67.11
C LYS A 121 -3.06 -41.31 68.33
N ASN A 122 -1.76 -41.08 68.30
CA ASN A 122 -0.98 -40.46 69.37
C ASN A 122 0.04 -39.44 68.81
N GLY A 123 0.75 -38.73 69.69
CA GLY A 123 1.72 -37.72 69.25
C GLY A 123 1.07 -36.60 68.43
N ASN A 124 1.67 -36.28 67.26
CA ASN A 124 1.22 -35.20 66.38
C ASN A 124 0.22 -35.66 65.30
N GLU A 125 -0.16 -36.93 65.27
CA GLU A 125 -1.02 -37.51 64.23
C GLU A 125 -2.42 -36.89 64.18
N THR A 126 -2.91 -36.63 62.98
CA THR A 126 -4.29 -36.12 62.77
C THR A 126 -5.30 -37.23 62.53
N ASP A 127 -4.86 -38.39 62.05
CA ASP A 127 -5.57 -39.66 62.14
C ASP A 127 -4.57 -40.78 62.41
N LYS A 128 -5.05 -41.96 62.78
CA LYS A 128 -4.22 -43.10 63.14
C LYS A 128 -3.10 -43.33 62.11
N ASP A 129 -1.85 -43.21 62.56
CA ASP A 129 -0.62 -43.40 61.79
C ASP A 129 -0.40 -42.39 60.63
N CYS A 130 -1.12 -41.26 60.60
CA CYS A 130 -0.99 -40.28 59.51
C CYS A 130 -1.28 -38.81 59.91
N GLY A 131 -0.72 -37.89 59.12
CA GLY A 131 -0.87 -36.44 59.30
C GLY A 131 -0.02 -35.84 60.43
N GLY A 132 -0.11 -34.52 60.64
CA GLY A 132 0.68 -33.83 61.66
C GLY A 132 2.10 -33.44 61.24
N GLY A 133 2.35 -33.38 59.93
CA GLY A 133 3.61 -32.95 59.30
C GLY A 133 4.83 -33.86 59.49
N LEU A 134 4.87 -34.68 60.54
CA LEU A 134 5.94 -35.66 60.80
C LEU A 134 5.59 -37.07 60.29
N CYS A 135 4.30 -37.38 60.17
CA CYS A 135 3.81 -38.67 59.69
C CYS A 135 3.40 -38.64 58.22
N PRO A 136 3.31 -39.80 57.55
CA PRO A 136 2.81 -39.87 56.18
C PRO A 136 1.46 -39.17 56.04
N LYS A 137 1.23 -38.56 54.88
CA LYS A 137 -0.06 -37.92 54.58
C LYS A 137 -1.20 -38.95 54.64
N CYS A 138 -2.31 -38.55 55.23
CA CYS A 138 -3.54 -39.31 55.33
C CYS A 138 -4.20 -39.49 53.95
N ALA A 139 -4.69 -40.70 53.71
CA ALA A 139 -5.51 -41.02 52.55
C ALA A 139 -6.92 -40.40 52.65
N ASP A 140 -7.66 -40.40 51.54
CA ASP A 140 -9.01 -39.85 51.47
C ASP A 140 -9.94 -40.46 52.53
N ASN A 141 -10.82 -39.63 53.09
CA ASN A 141 -11.75 -39.92 54.18
C ASN A 141 -11.12 -40.17 55.57
N LEU A 142 -9.82 -39.94 55.75
CA LEU A 142 -9.16 -39.93 57.07
C LEU A 142 -9.10 -38.53 57.67
N GLY A 143 -8.91 -38.44 58.98
CA GLY A 143 -8.89 -37.20 59.76
C GLY A 143 -7.67 -36.30 59.49
N CYS A 144 -7.91 -35.01 59.40
CA CYS A 144 -6.87 -33.99 59.15
C CYS A 144 -7.15 -32.72 59.97
N GLN A 145 -6.13 -31.88 60.15
CA GLN A 145 -6.27 -30.54 60.72
C GLN A 145 -5.80 -29.44 59.76
N GLN A 146 -4.94 -29.80 58.81
CA GLN A 146 -4.38 -28.93 57.80
C GLN A 146 -4.40 -29.65 56.45
N ASN A 147 -4.45 -28.86 55.37
CA ASN A 147 -4.43 -29.37 54.00
C ASN A 147 -3.23 -30.30 53.73
N ASN A 148 -2.05 -29.94 54.24
CA ASN A 148 -0.82 -30.73 54.09
C ASN A 148 -0.84 -32.09 54.83
N ASP A 149 -1.83 -32.35 55.68
CA ASP A 149 -2.02 -33.66 56.30
C ASP A 149 -2.57 -34.68 55.29
N CYS A 150 -3.17 -34.24 54.19
CA CYS A 150 -3.87 -35.08 53.23
C CYS A 150 -3.06 -35.33 51.95
N ILE A 151 -3.17 -36.53 51.38
CA ILE A 151 -2.56 -36.85 50.08
C ILE A 151 -3.13 -35.94 48.97
N SER A 152 -4.41 -35.61 49.04
CA SER A 152 -5.09 -34.66 48.14
C SER A 152 -4.70 -33.21 48.36
N ASP A 153 -3.97 -32.89 49.44
CA ASP A 153 -3.74 -31.52 49.90
C ASP A 153 -5.03 -30.73 50.20
N VAL A 154 -6.16 -31.42 50.42
CA VAL A 154 -7.46 -30.80 50.74
C VAL A 154 -8.02 -31.41 52.03
N CYS A 155 -8.02 -30.62 53.09
CA CYS A 155 -8.66 -30.93 54.36
C CYS A 155 -9.92 -30.07 54.51
N GLN A 156 -11.11 -30.68 54.44
CA GLN A 156 -12.37 -29.99 54.68
C GLN A 156 -13.18 -30.74 55.72
N GLN A 157 -13.78 -30.00 56.66
CA GLN A 157 -14.55 -30.57 57.77
C GLN A 157 -13.77 -31.62 58.58
N ASP A 158 -12.47 -31.34 58.83
CA ASP A 158 -11.53 -32.22 59.53
C ASP A 158 -11.29 -33.59 58.86
N ILE A 159 -11.62 -33.72 57.56
CA ILE A 159 -11.47 -34.95 56.78
C ILE A 159 -10.77 -34.67 55.45
N CYS A 160 -9.83 -35.54 55.08
CA CYS A 160 -9.17 -35.52 53.78
C CYS A 160 -10.16 -35.81 52.66
N GLN A 161 -10.34 -34.84 51.77
CA GLN A 161 -11.28 -34.97 50.66
C GLN A 161 -10.64 -35.69 49.48
N VAL A 162 -11.47 -36.34 48.66
CA VAL A 162 -11.05 -36.91 47.38
C VAL A 162 -10.68 -35.76 46.44
N PRO A 163 -9.56 -35.84 45.69
CA PRO A 163 -9.16 -34.82 44.73
C PRO A 163 -10.22 -34.67 43.63
N ILE A 164 -10.77 -33.46 43.48
CA ILE A 164 -11.76 -33.12 42.42
C ILE A 164 -11.34 -31.82 41.73
N CYS A 165 -11.74 -31.65 40.47
CA CYS A 165 -11.35 -30.54 39.60
C CYS A 165 -11.81 -29.13 40.01
N THR A 166 -12.25 -28.92 41.24
CA THR A 166 -12.77 -27.64 41.77
C THR A 166 -12.46 -27.48 43.27
N ASP A 167 -11.48 -28.21 43.79
CA ASP A 167 -11.16 -28.25 45.22
C ASP A 167 -10.10 -27.23 45.66
N ASN A 168 -9.69 -26.35 44.74
CA ASN A 168 -8.67 -25.33 44.97
C ASN A 168 -7.28 -25.90 45.30
N ALA A 169 -6.95 -27.10 44.84
CA ALA A 169 -5.62 -27.68 44.96
C ALA A 169 -5.19 -28.35 43.66
N LYS A 170 -3.96 -28.08 43.20
CA LYS A 170 -3.37 -28.79 42.05
C LYS A 170 -3.07 -30.24 42.44
N ASN A 171 -4.02 -31.14 42.23
CA ASN A 171 -3.93 -32.54 42.64
C ASN A 171 -4.53 -33.50 41.59
N GLY A 172 -4.44 -34.81 41.83
CA GLY A 172 -5.02 -35.80 40.92
C GLY A 172 -4.44 -35.75 39.50
N ASN A 173 -5.33 -35.58 38.50
CA ASN A 173 -4.98 -35.54 37.07
C ASN A 173 -4.87 -34.11 36.51
N GLU A 174 -4.91 -33.09 37.37
CA GLU A 174 -4.85 -31.70 36.98
C GLU A 174 -3.48 -31.28 36.45
N THR A 175 -3.46 -30.46 35.40
CA THR A 175 -2.22 -29.89 34.87
C THR A 175 -1.94 -28.50 35.43
N ASP A 176 -2.98 -27.79 35.89
CA ASP A 176 -2.91 -26.64 36.78
C ASP A 176 -4.08 -26.65 37.76
N LYS A 177 -4.04 -25.79 38.78
CA LYS A 177 -5.04 -25.75 39.85
C LYS A 177 -6.48 -25.77 39.30
N ASP A 178 -7.23 -26.83 39.61
CA ASP A 178 -8.62 -27.05 39.20
C ASP A 178 -8.85 -27.20 37.68
N CYS A 179 -7.80 -27.41 36.87
CA CYS A 179 -7.95 -27.50 35.42
C CYS A 179 -6.91 -28.40 34.72
N GLY A 180 -7.29 -28.84 33.52
CA GLY A 180 -6.46 -29.62 32.62
C GLY A 180 -6.31 -31.09 33.03
N GLY A 181 -5.86 -31.91 32.08
CA GLY A 181 -5.97 -33.36 32.15
C GLY A 181 -7.33 -33.87 31.63
N ALA A 182 -7.42 -35.17 31.38
CA ALA A 182 -8.53 -35.77 30.63
C ALA A 182 -9.91 -35.73 31.31
N LEU A 183 -9.97 -35.47 32.62
CA LEU A 183 -11.21 -35.51 33.42
C LEU A 183 -11.64 -34.15 33.97
N CYS A 184 -10.79 -33.12 33.84
CA CYS A 184 -11.05 -31.79 34.38
C CYS A 184 -11.38 -30.78 33.28
N PRO A 185 -12.02 -29.64 33.62
CA PRO A 185 -12.25 -28.56 32.67
C PRO A 185 -10.92 -28.09 32.08
N LYS A 186 -10.95 -27.68 30.81
CA LYS A 186 -9.77 -27.12 30.14
C LYS A 186 -9.30 -25.86 30.86
N CYS A 187 -7.99 -25.70 30.97
CA CYS A 187 -7.33 -24.52 31.51
C CYS A 187 -7.49 -23.31 30.58
N VAL A 188 -7.75 -22.15 31.18
CA VAL A 188 -7.73 -20.85 30.48
C VAL A 188 -6.28 -20.41 30.21
N ASP A 189 -6.14 -19.36 29.40
CA ASP A 189 -4.84 -18.86 28.97
C ASP A 189 -3.92 -18.52 30.16
N ASN A 190 -2.61 -18.73 29.98
CA ASN A 190 -1.53 -18.57 30.96
C ASN A 190 -1.54 -19.55 32.15
N LEU A 191 -2.44 -20.55 32.17
CA LEU A 191 -2.39 -21.65 33.14
C LEU A 191 -1.57 -22.85 32.63
N GLY A 192 -1.12 -23.70 33.54
CA GLY A 192 -0.27 -24.85 33.26
C GLY A 192 -0.97 -25.99 32.49
N CYS A 193 -0.27 -26.57 31.53
CA CYS A 193 -0.75 -27.68 30.70
C CYS A 193 0.36 -28.69 30.43
N GLN A 194 -0.01 -29.91 30.04
CA GLN A 194 0.95 -30.91 29.51
C GLN A 194 0.62 -31.33 28.08
N GLN A 195 -0.62 -31.14 27.65
CA GLN A 195 -1.11 -31.48 26.33
C GLN A 195 -1.99 -30.34 25.80
N ASN A 196 -2.05 -30.20 24.48
CA ASN A 196 -2.86 -29.19 23.81
C ASN A 196 -4.32 -29.23 24.25
N ASN A 197 -4.90 -30.42 24.40
CA ASN A 197 -6.29 -30.60 24.84
C ASN A 197 -6.55 -30.22 26.30
N ASP A 198 -5.52 -29.93 27.10
CA ASP A 198 -5.67 -29.37 28.44
C ASP A 198 -6.09 -27.90 28.38
N CYS A 199 -5.90 -27.21 27.26
CA CYS A 199 -6.12 -25.77 27.10
C CYS A 199 -7.41 -25.47 26.35
N VAL A 200 -8.10 -24.39 26.73
CA VAL A 200 -9.26 -23.87 25.98
C VAL A 200 -8.85 -23.48 24.57
N SER A 201 -7.66 -22.90 24.40
CA SER A 201 -7.07 -22.57 23.10
C SER A 201 -6.64 -23.80 22.28
N ASP A 202 -6.64 -25.00 22.85
CA ASP A 202 -6.03 -26.18 22.23
C ASP A 202 -4.52 -26.03 21.91
N VAL A 203 -3.85 -25.04 22.51
CA VAL A 203 -2.41 -24.78 22.33
C VAL A 203 -1.70 -24.77 23.67
N CYS A 204 -0.90 -25.82 23.90
CA CYS A 204 -0.01 -25.93 25.05
C CYS A 204 1.44 -25.74 24.57
N GLN A 205 2.09 -24.65 24.96
CA GLN A 205 3.51 -24.42 24.66
C GLN A 205 4.26 -24.04 25.94
N GLN A 206 5.45 -24.61 26.10
CA GLN A 206 6.29 -24.40 27.29
C GLN A 206 5.55 -24.69 28.61
N ASP A 207 4.74 -25.75 28.62
CA ASP A 207 3.88 -26.18 29.74
C ASP A 207 2.83 -25.14 30.18
N ILE A 208 2.49 -24.17 29.31
CA ILE A 208 1.51 -23.11 29.57
C ILE A 208 0.52 -23.01 28.40
N CYS A 209 -0.77 -22.87 28.72
CA CYS A 209 -1.83 -22.60 27.76
C CYS A 209 -1.62 -21.24 27.13
N GLN A 210 -1.38 -21.23 25.82
CA GLN A 210 -1.16 -20.00 25.09
C GLN A 210 -2.49 -19.34 24.76
N VAL A 211 -2.47 -18.01 24.68
CA VAL A 211 -3.59 -17.23 24.14
C VAL A 211 -3.79 -17.66 22.69
N PRO A 212 -5.04 -17.94 22.24
CA PRO A 212 -5.32 -18.26 20.86
C PRO A 212 -4.95 -17.06 19.98
N ILE A 213 -4.05 -17.26 19.02
CA ILE A 213 -3.61 -16.23 18.07
C ILE A 213 -3.82 -16.73 16.66
N CYS A 214 -4.09 -15.81 15.75
CA CYS A 214 -4.47 -16.06 14.36
C CYS A 214 -3.37 -16.71 13.47
N THR A 215 -2.31 -17.26 14.04
CA THR A 215 -1.17 -17.85 13.33
C THR A 215 -0.61 -19.07 14.07
N ASP A 216 -1.36 -19.66 15.01
CA ASP A 216 -0.91 -20.74 15.88
C ASP A 216 -1.11 -22.15 15.29
N ASN A 217 -1.54 -22.23 14.04
CA ASN A 217 -1.80 -23.46 13.30
C ASN A 217 -2.98 -24.28 13.83
N THR A 218 -3.87 -23.71 14.62
CA THR A 218 -5.04 -24.39 15.16
C THR A 218 -6.30 -23.56 15.01
N LYS A 219 -7.40 -24.17 14.53
CA LYS A 219 -8.69 -23.50 14.47
C LYS A 219 -9.27 -23.31 15.87
N ASN A 220 -8.99 -22.18 16.49
CA ASN A 220 -9.41 -21.85 17.85
C ASN A 220 -9.90 -20.39 17.94
N GLY A 221 -10.37 -19.97 19.11
CA GLY A 221 -10.86 -18.60 19.30
C GLY A 221 -12.02 -18.23 18.38
N ASN A 222 -11.89 -17.09 17.68
CA ASN A 222 -12.91 -16.56 16.78
C ASN A 222 -12.75 -17.02 15.32
N GLU A 223 -11.74 -17.83 15.02
CA GLU A 223 -11.41 -18.24 13.65
C GLU A 223 -12.52 -19.02 12.96
N THR A 224 -12.80 -18.69 11.69
CA THR A 224 -13.76 -19.43 10.86
C THR A 224 -13.11 -20.56 10.08
N ASP A 225 -11.82 -20.48 9.82
CA ASP A 225 -10.95 -21.60 9.44
C ASP A 225 -9.57 -21.43 10.08
N LYS A 226 -8.75 -22.47 10.07
CA LYS A 226 -7.44 -22.48 10.72
C LYS A 226 -6.62 -21.23 10.36
N ASP A 227 -6.28 -20.43 11.37
CA ASP A 227 -5.51 -19.18 11.28
C ASP A 227 -6.18 -18.03 10.50
N CYS A 228 -7.50 -18.08 10.26
CA CYS A 228 -8.19 -17.04 9.48
C CYS A 228 -9.68 -16.84 9.80
N GLY A 229 -10.18 -15.64 9.47
CA GLY A 229 -11.59 -15.24 9.62
C GLY A 229 -11.99 -14.87 11.06
N GLY A 230 -13.24 -14.49 11.29
CA GLY A 230 -13.70 -14.11 12.62
C GLY A 230 -13.43 -12.65 13.01
N GLY A 231 -13.19 -11.78 12.02
CA GLY A 231 -13.03 -10.34 12.16
C GLY A 231 -11.74 -9.84 12.84
N LEU A 232 -11.16 -10.60 13.77
CA LEU A 232 -9.88 -10.29 14.42
C LEU A 232 -8.67 -10.91 13.71
N CYS A 233 -8.88 -11.98 12.94
CA CYS A 233 -7.81 -12.68 12.22
C CYS A 233 -7.73 -12.27 10.75
N PRO A 234 -6.60 -12.54 10.08
CA PRO A 234 -6.48 -12.34 8.64
C PRO A 234 -7.63 -13.00 7.89
N LYS A 235 -8.09 -12.38 6.81
CA LYS A 235 -9.16 -12.95 5.98
C LYS A 235 -8.72 -14.29 5.37
N CYS A 236 -9.64 -15.23 5.32
CA CYS A 236 -9.48 -16.54 4.73
C CYS A 236 -9.35 -16.47 3.20
N ALA A 237 -8.39 -17.23 2.68
CA ALA A 237 -8.22 -17.45 1.25
C ALA A 237 -9.37 -18.29 0.66
N ASP A 238 -9.44 -18.33 -0.67
CA ASP A 238 -10.46 -19.08 -1.39
C ASP A 238 -10.47 -20.57 -1.00
N ASN A 239 -11.67 -21.17 -0.94
CA ASN A 239 -11.97 -22.54 -0.50
C ASN A 239 -11.74 -22.84 0.99
N LEU A 240 -11.42 -21.84 1.82
CA LEU A 240 -11.39 -21.99 3.29
C LEU A 240 -12.73 -21.64 3.93
N GLY A 241 -12.94 -22.10 5.16
CA GLY A 241 -14.17 -21.93 5.93
C GLY A 241 -14.45 -20.49 6.37
N CYS A 242 -15.71 -20.06 6.23
CA CYS A 242 -16.18 -18.74 6.62
C CYS A 242 -17.57 -18.81 7.26
N GLN A 243 -17.97 -17.77 7.99
CA GLN A 243 -19.35 -17.61 8.45
C GLN A 243 -19.98 -16.32 7.90
N GLN A 244 -19.17 -15.34 7.56
CA GLN A 244 -19.57 -14.05 7.05
C GLN A 244 -18.69 -13.67 5.85
N ASN A 245 -19.24 -12.81 4.99
CA ASN A 245 -18.55 -12.34 3.79
C ASN A 245 -17.19 -11.70 4.11
N ASN A 246 -17.11 -10.89 5.16
CA ASN A 246 -15.88 -10.23 5.60
C ASN A 246 -14.80 -11.19 6.14
N ASP A 247 -15.12 -12.47 6.37
CA ASP A 247 -14.12 -13.48 6.71
C ASP A 247 -13.25 -13.85 5.51
N CYS A 248 -13.70 -13.57 4.27
CA CYS A 248 -13.05 -14.00 3.05
C CYS A 248 -12.28 -12.87 2.38
N VAL A 249 -11.11 -13.16 1.80
CA VAL A 249 -10.37 -12.20 0.98
C VAL A 249 -11.21 -11.72 -0.21
N SER A 250 -12.03 -12.62 -0.77
CA SER A 250 -12.99 -12.31 -1.83
C SER A 250 -14.20 -11.51 -1.38
N ASP A 251 -14.42 -11.31 -0.08
CA ASP A 251 -15.66 -10.79 0.49
C ASP A 251 -16.93 -11.58 0.11
N VAL A 252 -16.77 -12.83 -0.35
CA VAL A 252 -17.88 -13.73 -0.72
C VAL A 252 -17.79 -15.03 0.07
N CYS A 253 -18.66 -15.16 1.08
CA CYS A 253 -18.86 -16.39 1.82
C CYS A 253 -20.16 -17.07 1.34
N GLN A 254 -20.05 -18.23 0.68
CA GLN A 254 -21.21 -19.02 0.29
C GLN A 254 -21.03 -20.47 0.72
N GLN A 255 -22.09 -21.04 1.30
CA GLN A 255 -22.09 -22.42 1.82
C GLN A 255 -20.96 -22.65 2.84
N ASP A 256 -20.72 -21.67 3.71
CA ASP A 256 -19.68 -21.66 4.74
C ASP A 256 -18.24 -21.77 4.18
N ILE A 257 -18.04 -21.44 2.90
CA ILE A 257 -16.75 -21.50 2.21
C ILE A 257 -16.49 -20.18 1.44
N CYS A 258 -15.28 -19.65 1.56
CA CYS A 258 -14.82 -18.50 0.79
C CYS A 258 -14.78 -18.85 -0.70
N GLN A 259 -15.57 -18.15 -1.49
CA GLN A 259 -15.64 -18.38 -2.93
C GLN A 259 -14.54 -17.58 -3.63
N VAL A 260 -14.05 -18.13 -4.75
CA VAL A 260 -13.19 -17.38 -5.67
C VAL A 260 -13.96 -16.16 -6.19
N PRO A 261 -13.37 -14.96 -6.19
CA PRO A 261 -14.02 -13.76 -6.72
C PRO A 261 -14.36 -13.95 -8.20
N THR A 262 -15.58 -13.62 -8.60
CA THR A 262 -16.04 -13.74 -10.00
C THR A 262 -16.69 -12.45 -10.45
N CYS A 263 -16.59 -12.15 -11.75
CA CYS A 263 -17.17 -10.97 -12.41
C CYS A 263 -18.72 -10.92 -12.44
N THR A 264 -19.39 -11.66 -11.57
CA THR A 264 -20.86 -11.79 -11.48
C THR A 264 -21.34 -12.03 -10.04
N ASP A 265 -20.47 -11.93 -9.04
CA ASP A 265 -20.79 -12.24 -7.64
C ASP A 265 -21.45 -11.09 -6.87
N ASN A 266 -21.72 -9.97 -7.54
CA ASN A 266 -22.33 -8.77 -6.99
C ASN A 266 -21.49 -8.03 -5.95
N THR A 267 -20.18 -8.25 -5.91
CA THR A 267 -19.26 -7.58 -4.99
C THR A 267 -18.04 -7.07 -5.73
N LYS A 268 -17.65 -5.81 -5.51
CA LYS A 268 -16.42 -5.27 -6.08
C LYS A 268 -15.21 -5.89 -5.40
N ASN A 269 -14.65 -6.95 -5.99
CA ASN A 269 -13.54 -7.72 -5.44
C ASN A 269 -12.55 -8.15 -6.54
N GLY A 270 -11.43 -8.77 -6.16
CA GLY A 270 -10.44 -9.24 -7.12
C GLY A 270 -9.86 -8.13 -8.00
N ASN A 271 -9.88 -8.33 -9.32
CA ASN A 271 -9.35 -7.38 -10.32
C ASN A 271 -10.41 -6.38 -10.82
N GLU A 272 -11.62 -6.38 -10.25
CA GLU A 272 -12.70 -5.53 -10.70
C GLU A 272 -12.45 -4.04 -10.44
N THR A 273 -12.70 -3.20 -11.45
CA THR A 273 -12.59 -1.75 -11.27
C THR A 273 -13.90 -1.09 -10.84
N ASP A 274 -15.03 -1.75 -11.09
CA ASP A 274 -16.32 -1.51 -10.45
C ASP A 274 -17.06 -2.84 -10.26
N LYS A 275 -18.14 -2.85 -9.49
CA LYS A 275 -18.88 -4.06 -9.15
C LYS A 275 -19.23 -4.90 -10.41
N ASP A 276 -18.70 -6.11 -10.47
CA ASP A 276 -18.87 -7.09 -11.54
C ASP A 276 -18.29 -6.66 -12.92
N CYS A 277 -17.44 -5.63 -12.98
CA CYS A 277 -16.89 -5.15 -14.25
C CYS A 277 -15.50 -4.49 -14.16
N GLY A 278 -14.83 -4.47 -15.31
CA GLY A 278 -13.52 -3.86 -15.51
C GLY A 278 -12.38 -4.67 -14.90
N GLY A 279 -11.16 -4.44 -15.39
CA GLY A 279 -9.94 -5.15 -15.01
C GLY A 279 -9.86 -6.64 -15.41
N GLY A 280 -8.69 -7.04 -15.91
CA GLY A 280 -8.37 -8.43 -16.20
C GLY A 280 -9.31 -9.12 -17.21
N LEU A 281 -9.94 -10.23 -16.78
CA LEU A 281 -10.85 -11.07 -17.59
C LEU A 281 -12.33 -10.67 -17.47
N CYS A 282 -12.65 -9.63 -16.69
CA CYS A 282 -14.02 -9.22 -16.44
C CYS A 282 -14.64 -8.45 -17.62
N PRO A 283 -15.98 -8.46 -17.77
CA PRO A 283 -16.65 -7.65 -18.77
C PRO A 283 -16.31 -6.16 -18.56
N LYS A 284 -16.13 -5.42 -19.67
CA LYS A 284 -15.90 -3.98 -19.60
C LYS A 284 -17.07 -3.26 -18.92
N CYS A 285 -16.76 -2.27 -18.10
CA CYS A 285 -17.69 -1.41 -17.41
C CYS A 285 -18.42 -0.47 -18.37
N ALA A 286 -19.73 -0.33 -18.13
CA ALA A 286 -20.57 0.64 -18.82
C ALA A 286 -20.24 2.08 -18.39
N ASP A 287 -20.75 3.06 -19.15
CA ASP A 287 -20.56 4.48 -18.87
C ASP A 287 -21.02 4.85 -17.44
N ASN A 288 -20.29 5.74 -16.79
CA ASN A 288 -20.43 6.21 -15.40
C ASN A 288 -20.09 5.19 -14.30
N LEU A 289 -19.53 4.02 -14.64
CA LEU A 289 -18.98 3.07 -13.67
C LEU A 289 -17.47 3.27 -13.46
N GLY A 290 -16.96 2.75 -12.35
CA GLY A 290 -15.56 2.86 -11.94
C GLY A 290 -14.57 2.14 -12.87
N CYS A 291 -13.44 2.78 -13.14
CA CYS A 291 -12.35 2.24 -13.96
C CYS A 291 -10.99 2.66 -13.41
N GLN A 292 -9.94 1.91 -13.75
CA GLN A 292 -8.54 2.33 -13.51
C GLN A 292 -7.78 2.58 -14.81
N GLN A 293 -8.19 1.91 -15.88
CA GLN A 293 -7.57 1.97 -17.19
C GLN A 293 -8.64 2.11 -18.27
N ASN A 294 -8.24 2.66 -19.41
CA ASN A 294 -9.13 2.87 -20.55
C ASN A 294 -9.81 1.57 -21.01
N ASN A 295 -9.08 0.46 -21.05
CA ASN A 295 -9.60 -0.85 -21.47
C ASN A 295 -10.65 -1.44 -20.52
N ASP A 296 -10.79 -0.91 -19.30
CA ASP A 296 -11.84 -1.31 -18.37
C ASP A 296 -13.22 -0.84 -18.85
N CYS A 297 -13.29 0.17 -19.70
CA CYS A 297 -14.52 0.82 -20.13
C CYS A 297 -14.97 0.35 -21.50
N VAL A 298 -16.28 0.18 -21.68
CA VAL A 298 -16.87 -0.08 -23.01
C VAL A 298 -16.54 1.06 -23.99
N SER A 299 -16.45 2.29 -23.48
CA SER A 299 -16.03 3.48 -24.24
C SER A 299 -14.54 3.53 -24.54
N ASP A 300 -13.72 2.67 -23.95
CA ASP A 300 -12.25 2.79 -23.95
C ASP A 300 -11.71 4.12 -23.39
N VAL A 301 -12.54 4.85 -22.62
CA VAL A 301 -12.16 6.13 -21.99
C VAL A 301 -12.43 6.08 -20.50
N CYS A 302 -11.34 5.98 -19.73
CA CYS A 302 -11.36 6.12 -18.29
C CYS A 302 -10.80 7.49 -17.91
N GLN A 303 -11.66 8.39 -17.42
CA GLN A 303 -11.21 9.69 -16.90
C GLN A 303 -11.78 9.89 -15.51
N GLN A 304 -10.96 10.42 -14.61
CA GLN A 304 -11.33 10.63 -13.20
C GLN A 304 -11.83 9.34 -12.52
N ASN A 305 -11.23 8.19 -12.89
CA ASN A 305 -11.61 6.85 -12.43
C ASN A 305 -13.05 6.43 -12.77
N ILE A 306 -13.66 7.07 -13.76
CA ILE A 306 -15.02 6.78 -14.23
C ILE A 306 -15.01 6.58 -15.75
N CYS A 307 -15.70 5.55 -16.21
CA CYS A 307 -15.92 5.30 -17.63
C CYS A 307 -16.73 6.43 -18.22
N GLN A 308 -16.12 7.20 -19.11
CA GLN A 308 -16.79 8.34 -19.72
C GLN A 308 -17.65 7.86 -20.88
N VAL A 309 -18.74 8.60 -21.13
CA VAL A 309 -19.51 8.43 -22.36
C VAL A 309 -18.60 8.74 -23.55
N PRO A 310 -18.60 7.92 -24.62
CA PRO A 310 -17.86 8.20 -25.86
C PRO A 310 -18.17 9.61 -26.39
N THR A 311 -17.14 10.42 -26.62
CA THR A 311 -17.31 11.76 -27.20
C THR A 311 -16.39 11.96 -28.38
N CYS A 312 -16.82 12.79 -29.33
CA CYS A 312 -16.10 13.15 -30.55
C CYS A 312 -14.82 14.00 -30.35
N ALA A 313 -14.21 13.95 -29.17
CA ALA A 313 -13.02 14.70 -28.78
C ALA A 313 -12.25 14.00 -27.63
N ASP A 314 -12.51 12.71 -27.39
CA ASP A 314 -11.92 11.94 -26.29
C ASP A 314 -10.60 11.26 -26.65
N ASN A 315 -10.07 11.51 -27.85
CA ASN A 315 -8.82 10.97 -28.36
C ASN A 315 -8.82 9.45 -28.58
N THR A 316 -9.99 8.81 -28.66
CA THR A 316 -10.11 7.37 -28.92
C THR A 316 -11.14 7.11 -30.01
N LYS A 317 -10.88 6.13 -30.89
CA LYS A 317 -11.87 5.74 -31.92
C LYS A 317 -12.93 4.85 -31.29
N ASN A 318 -14.01 5.44 -30.80
CA ASN A 318 -15.09 4.75 -30.10
C ASN A 318 -16.48 5.22 -30.59
N GLY A 319 -17.54 4.61 -30.05
CA GLY A 319 -18.91 5.01 -30.39
C GLY A 319 -19.24 4.88 -31.89
N ASN A 320 -19.71 5.97 -32.50
CA ASN A 320 -20.11 6.00 -33.92
C ASN A 320 -19.00 6.50 -34.85
N GLU A 321 -17.82 6.82 -34.33
CA GLU A 321 -16.73 7.41 -35.09
C GLU A 321 -16.20 6.48 -36.20
N THR A 322 -15.84 7.08 -37.33
CA THR A 322 -15.20 6.34 -38.44
C THR A 322 -13.69 6.44 -38.41
N ASP A 323 -13.15 7.47 -37.78
CA ASP A 323 -11.77 7.56 -37.31
C ASP A 323 -11.70 8.34 -36.00
N LYS A 324 -10.56 8.32 -35.32
CA LYS A 324 -10.36 8.95 -34.01
C LYS A 324 -10.94 10.38 -33.96
N ASP A 325 -11.95 10.58 -33.13
CA ASP A 325 -12.67 11.85 -32.90
C ASP A 325 -13.44 12.43 -34.11
N CYS A 326 -13.68 11.63 -35.16
CA CYS A 326 -14.31 12.13 -36.38
C CYS A 326 -15.17 11.11 -37.15
N GLY A 327 -16.12 11.65 -37.94
CA GLY A 327 -17.03 10.90 -38.80
C GLY A 327 -18.21 10.25 -38.06
N GLY A 328 -19.02 9.44 -38.74
CA GLY A 328 -20.16 8.78 -38.12
C GLY A 328 -21.40 9.66 -37.95
N GLY A 329 -21.45 10.80 -38.64
CA GLY A 329 -22.59 11.72 -38.70
C GLY A 329 -22.91 12.53 -37.44
N LEU A 330 -22.53 12.06 -36.24
CA LEU A 330 -22.65 12.80 -34.98
C LEU A 330 -21.37 13.59 -34.62
N CYS A 331 -20.21 13.15 -35.11
CA CYS A 331 -18.92 13.78 -34.87
C CYS A 331 -18.50 14.72 -36.01
N PRO A 332 -17.54 15.63 -35.76
CA PRO A 332 -16.96 16.46 -36.80
C PRO A 332 -16.46 15.61 -37.98
N LYS A 333 -16.53 16.16 -39.19
CA LYS A 333 -16.04 15.46 -40.39
C LYS A 333 -14.52 15.24 -40.29
N CYS A 334 -14.09 14.07 -40.73
CA CYS A 334 -12.71 13.65 -40.80
C CYS A 334 -11.93 14.43 -41.87
N ALA A 335 -10.70 14.82 -41.50
CA ALA A 335 -9.73 15.40 -42.40
C ALA A 335 -9.20 14.37 -43.41
N ASP A 336 -8.47 14.85 -44.42
CA ASP A 336 -7.91 14.00 -45.47
C ASP A 336 -6.98 12.92 -44.89
N ASN A 337 -6.97 11.74 -45.52
CA ASN A 337 -6.29 10.51 -45.12
C ASN A 337 -6.79 9.84 -43.82
N LEU A 338 -7.85 10.33 -43.19
CA LEU A 338 -8.50 9.66 -42.05
C LEU A 338 -9.61 8.70 -42.49
N GLY A 339 -9.95 7.76 -41.63
CA GLY A 339 -10.95 6.71 -41.84
C GLY A 339 -12.40 7.21 -41.99
N CYS A 340 -13.12 6.66 -42.95
CA CYS A 340 -14.51 6.99 -43.22
C CYS A 340 -15.32 5.75 -43.61
N GLN A 341 -16.64 5.79 -43.44
CA GLN A 341 -17.56 4.77 -43.99
C GLN A 341 -18.48 5.35 -45.07
N GLN A 342 -18.75 6.65 -45.01
CA GLN A 342 -19.62 7.37 -45.89
C GLN A 342 -18.96 8.67 -46.35
N ASN A 343 -19.36 9.17 -47.51
CA ASN A 343 -18.83 10.41 -48.08
C ASN A 343 -18.99 11.60 -47.14
N ASN A 344 -20.13 11.71 -46.44
CA ASN A 344 -20.41 12.79 -45.49
C ASN A 344 -19.56 12.71 -44.21
N ASP A 345 -18.81 11.63 -43.99
CA ASP A 345 -17.85 11.55 -42.88
C ASP A 345 -16.61 12.41 -43.16
N CYS A 346 -16.33 12.78 -44.42
CA CYS A 346 -15.11 13.49 -44.82
C CYS A 346 -15.35 14.97 -45.07
N ILE A 347 -14.38 15.82 -44.71
CA ILE A 347 -14.41 17.26 -45.04
C ILE A 347 -14.48 17.46 -46.56
N SER A 348 -13.79 16.62 -47.33
CA SER A 348 -13.84 16.60 -48.80
C SER A 348 -15.16 16.09 -49.37
N ASP A 349 -16.05 15.52 -48.55
CA ASP A 349 -17.22 14.77 -49.00
C ASP A 349 -16.90 13.56 -49.91
N VAL A 350 -15.65 13.09 -49.92
CA VAL A 350 -15.18 11.95 -50.72
C VAL A 350 -14.54 10.89 -49.82
N CYS A 351 -15.28 9.81 -49.60
CA CYS A 351 -14.78 8.62 -48.92
C CYS A 351 -14.49 7.53 -49.96
N GLN A 352 -13.22 7.20 -50.17
CA GLN A 352 -12.82 6.11 -51.06
C GLN A 352 -11.91 5.12 -50.33
N GLN A 353 -12.18 3.83 -50.50
CA GLN A 353 -11.44 2.75 -49.82
C GLN A 353 -11.39 2.93 -48.29
N ASN A 354 -12.49 3.42 -47.70
CA ASN A 354 -12.63 3.75 -46.28
C ASN A 354 -11.68 4.85 -45.78
N ILE A 355 -11.15 5.69 -46.68
CA ILE A 355 -10.27 6.81 -46.34
C ILE A 355 -10.79 8.09 -47.00
N CYS A 356 -10.83 9.18 -46.25
CA CYS A 356 -11.14 10.51 -46.73
C CYS A 356 -10.08 10.96 -47.72
N GLN A 357 -10.49 11.17 -48.96
CA GLN A 357 -9.56 11.59 -50.00
C GLN A 357 -9.37 13.10 -49.95
N VAL A 358 -8.18 13.55 -50.32
CA VAL A 358 -7.92 14.97 -50.58
C VAL A 358 -8.88 15.44 -51.67
N PRO A 359 -9.52 16.62 -51.53
CA PRO A 359 -10.35 17.18 -52.59
C PRO A 359 -9.48 17.42 -53.83
N ILE A 360 -9.80 16.73 -54.93
CA ILE A 360 -9.10 16.85 -56.20
C ILE A 360 -10.07 17.29 -57.28
N CYS A 361 -9.56 18.05 -58.25
CA CYS A 361 -10.32 18.67 -59.33
C CYS A 361 -10.90 17.69 -60.38
N THR A 362 -11.09 16.43 -60.04
CA THR A 362 -11.60 15.35 -60.89
C THR A 362 -12.41 14.31 -60.10
N ASP A 363 -12.74 14.58 -58.83
CA ASP A 363 -13.40 13.64 -57.94
C ASP A 363 -14.93 13.61 -58.06
N ASN A 364 -15.49 14.36 -59.01
CA ASN A 364 -16.91 14.43 -59.29
C ASN A 364 -17.75 15.08 -58.17
N THR A 365 -17.13 15.81 -57.24
CA THR A 365 -17.82 16.51 -56.16
C THR A 365 -17.37 17.96 -56.11
N LYS A 366 -18.29 18.90 -55.83
CA LYS A 366 -17.92 20.30 -55.65
C LYS A 366 -17.39 20.48 -54.23
N ASN A 367 -16.07 20.38 -54.07
CA ASN A 367 -15.38 20.48 -52.79
C ASN A 367 -14.12 21.38 -52.89
N GLY A 368 -13.45 21.64 -51.76
CA GLY A 368 -12.25 22.47 -51.74
C GLY A 368 -12.48 23.90 -52.28
N ASN A 369 -11.59 24.36 -53.17
CA ASN A 369 -11.63 25.72 -53.74
C ASN A 369 -12.48 25.82 -55.02
N GLU A 370 -13.14 24.74 -55.45
CA GLU A 370 -13.88 24.68 -56.71
C GLU A 370 -15.07 25.64 -56.75
N THR A 371 -15.22 26.34 -57.88
CA THR A 371 -16.37 27.22 -58.09
C THR A 371 -17.55 26.51 -58.74
N ASP A 372 -17.29 25.41 -59.44
CA ASP A 372 -18.25 24.39 -59.82
C ASP A 372 -17.59 23.00 -59.80
N LYS A 373 -18.38 21.93 -59.84
CA LYS A 373 -17.88 20.55 -59.74
C LYS A 373 -16.68 20.31 -60.67
N ASP A 374 -15.53 19.97 -60.06
CA ASP A 374 -14.25 19.68 -60.71
C ASP A 374 -13.59 20.87 -61.45
N CYS A 375 -14.02 22.12 -61.23
CA CYS A 375 -13.49 23.27 -61.96
C CYS A 375 -13.52 24.63 -61.21
N GLY A 376 -12.61 25.52 -61.61
CA GLY A 376 -12.48 26.88 -61.08
C GLY A 376 -11.77 26.98 -59.72
N GLY A 377 -11.57 28.18 -59.19
CA GLY A 377 -10.87 28.37 -57.91
C GLY A 377 -9.35 28.42 -58.01
N GLY A 378 -8.81 28.68 -59.20
CA GLY A 378 -7.39 28.94 -59.47
C GLY A 378 -6.45 27.72 -59.41
N LEU A 379 -6.75 26.70 -58.60
CA LEU A 379 -5.99 25.44 -58.54
C LEU A 379 -6.55 24.37 -59.49
N CYS A 380 -7.85 24.41 -59.78
CA CYS A 380 -8.51 23.46 -60.67
C CYS A 380 -8.58 23.94 -62.12
N PRO A 381 -8.79 23.02 -63.09
CA PRO A 381 -9.03 23.39 -64.48
C PRO A 381 -10.13 24.45 -64.58
N LYS A 382 -9.97 25.39 -65.52
CA LYS A 382 -10.97 26.42 -65.76
C LYS A 382 -12.30 25.77 -66.19
N CYS A 383 -13.39 26.30 -65.66
CA CYS A 383 -14.75 25.88 -65.95
C CYS A 383 -15.13 26.18 -67.40
N THR A 384 -15.80 25.21 -68.03
CA THR A 384 -16.46 25.37 -69.33
C THR A 384 -17.70 26.24 -69.21
N ASP A 385 -18.21 26.73 -70.34
CA ASP A 385 -19.38 27.61 -70.38
C ASP A 385 -20.61 27.01 -69.67
N ASN A 386 -21.41 27.87 -69.03
CA ASN A 386 -22.57 27.56 -68.17
C ASN A 386 -22.28 26.88 -66.82
N LEU A 387 -21.01 26.70 -66.45
CA LEU A 387 -20.63 26.24 -65.11
C LEU A 387 -20.40 27.44 -64.15
N GLY A 388 -20.51 27.19 -62.86
CA GLY A 388 -20.35 28.16 -61.78
C GLY A 388 -18.94 28.75 -61.65
N CYS A 389 -18.86 30.05 -61.43
CA CYS A 389 -17.61 30.79 -61.25
C CYS A 389 -17.73 31.88 -60.18
N GLN A 390 -16.61 32.28 -59.58
CA GLN A 390 -16.55 33.45 -58.69
C GLN A 390 -15.73 34.60 -59.28
N GLN A 391 -14.74 34.26 -60.11
CA GLN A 391 -13.83 35.19 -60.75
C GLN A 391 -13.72 34.88 -62.24
N ASN A 392 -13.37 35.88 -63.03
CA ASN A 392 -13.21 35.75 -64.47
C ASN A 392 -12.22 34.65 -64.87
N ASN A 393 -11.11 34.53 -64.14
CA ASN A 393 -10.08 33.52 -64.36
C ASN A 393 -10.53 32.08 -64.05
N ASP A 394 -11.69 31.88 -63.41
CA ASP A 394 -12.27 30.55 -63.20
C ASP A 394 -12.81 29.96 -64.52
N CYS A 395 -13.09 30.80 -65.52
CA CYS A 395 -13.74 30.39 -66.76
C CYS A 395 -12.74 30.27 -67.91
N ILE A 396 -12.92 29.27 -68.79
CA ILE A 396 -12.12 29.16 -70.03
C ILE A 396 -12.27 30.42 -70.90
N SER A 397 -13.47 31.03 -70.90
CA SER A 397 -13.76 32.28 -71.58
C SER A 397 -13.13 33.51 -70.93
N ASP A 398 -12.57 33.41 -69.73
CA ASP A 398 -12.17 34.54 -68.89
C ASP A 398 -13.33 35.51 -68.56
N VAL A 399 -14.59 35.08 -68.72
CA VAL A 399 -15.80 35.88 -68.46
C VAL A 399 -16.70 35.17 -67.46
N CYS A 400 -16.70 35.66 -66.22
CA CYS A 400 -17.62 35.24 -65.17
C CYS A 400 -18.70 36.32 -64.97
N GLN A 401 -19.94 36.02 -65.34
CA GLN A 401 -21.06 36.94 -65.13
C GLN A 401 -22.21 36.23 -64.43
N GLN A 402 -22.80 36.89 -63.42
CA GLN A 402 -23.87 36.31 -62.60
C GLN A 402 -23.49 34.95 -61.98
N ALA A 403 -22.21 34.80 -61.59
CA ALA A 403 -21.62 33.58 -61.04
C ALA A 403 -21.64 32.36 -62.00
N ILE A 404 -21.71 32.60 -63.31
CA ILE A 404 -21.69 31.57 -64.36
C ILE A 404 -20.70 31.95 -65.47
N CYS A 405 -19.90 30.99 -65.92
CA CYS A 405 -19.01 31.14 -67.06
C CYS A 405 -19.80 31.37 -68.33
N GLN A 406 -19.58 32.53 -68.95
CA GLN A 406 -20.29 32.90 -70.17
C GLN A 406 -19.54 32.38 -71.39
N VAL A 407 -20.28 32.09 -72.45
CA VAL A 407 -19.71 31.76 -73.75
C VAL A 407 -18.93 32.98 -74.28
N PRO A 408 -17.71 32.80 -74.83
CA PRO A 408 -16.98 33.86 -75.52
C PRO A 408 -17.83 34.50 -76.62
N ILE A 409 -18.07 35.81 -76.54
CA ILE A 409 -18.78 36.56 -77.59
C ILE A 409 -17.98 37.77 -78.01
N CYS A 410 -18.12 38.15 -79.28
CA CYS A 410 -17.38 39.23 -79.94
C CYS A 410 -17.71 40.66 -79.45
N THR A 411 -18.23 40.81 -78.24
CA THR A 411 -18.61 42.08 -77.61
C THR A 411 -18.45 42.04 -76.08
N ASP A 412 -17.79 41.00 -75.54
CA ASP A 412 -17.65 40.78 -74.10
C ASP A 412 -16.49 41.55 -73.45
N ASN A 413 -15.76 42.35 -74.25
CA ASN A 413 -14.66 43.18 -73.81
C ASN A 413 -13.43 42.39 -73.32
N THR A 414 -13.26 41.15 -73.76
CA THR A 414 -12.16 40.26 -73.38
C THR A 414 -11.62 39.56 -74.61
N LYS A 415 -10.30 39.56 -74.81
CA LYS A 415 -9.69 38.82 -75.92
C LYS A 415 -9.72 37.32 -75.61
N ASN A 416 -10.78 36.64 -76.04
CA ASN A 416 -11.02 35.22 -75.79
C ASN A 416 -11.52 34.52 -77.07
N GLY A 417 -11.66 33.19 -77.03
CA GLY A 417 -12.12 32.42 -78.18
C GLY A 417 -11.20 32.55 -79.41
N ASN A 418 -11.78 32.84 -80.59
CA ASN A 418 -11.03 32.98 -81.83
C ASN A 418 -10.53 34.40 -82.12
N GLU A 419 -10.78 35.36 -81.22
CA GLU A 419 -10.46 36.77 -81.44
C GLU A 419 -8.95 37.03 -81.60
N THR A 420 -8.60 37.85 -82.58
CA THR A 420 -7.20 38.25 -82.80
C THR A 420 -6.84 39.54 -82.06
N ASP A 421 -7.84 40.35 -81.72
CA ASP A 421 -7.79 41.41 -80.72
C ASP A 421 -9.14 41.51 -80.01
N LYS A 422 -9.20 42.18 -78.86
CA LYS A 422 -10.40 42.26 -78.02
C LYS A 422 -11.65 42.61 -78.85
N ASP A 423 -12.63 41.69 -78.86
CA ASP A 423 -13.90 41.75 -79.57
C ASP A 423 -13.82 41.75 -81.12
N CYS A 424 -12.68 41.41 -81.72
CA CYS A 424 -12.50 41.47 -83.18
C CYS A 424 -11.53 40.44 -83.79
N GLY A 425 -11.72 40.16 -85.08
CA GLY A 425 -10.90 39.24 -85.87
C GLY A 425 -11.21 37.75 -85.64
N GLY A 426 -10.46 36.84 -86.26
CA GLY A 426 -10.65 35.39 -86.07
C GLY A 426 -11.76 34.77 -86.90
N GLY A 427 -12.24 35.47 -87.93
CA GLY A 427 -13.25 34.99 -88.89
C GLY A 427 -14.69 34.88 -88.38
N LEU A 428 -14.92 34.70 -87.07
CA LEU A 428 -16.25 34.67 -86.44
C LEU A 428 -16.67 36.02 -85.86
N CYS A 429 -15.71 36.87 -85.48
CA CYS A 429 -15.96 38.21 -84.94
C CYS A 429 -15.83 39.30 -86.00
N PRO A 430 -16.40 40.50 -85.75
CA PRO A 430 -16.23 41.65 -86.64
C PRO A 430 -14.74 41.89 -86.94
N LYS A 431 -14.42 42.28 -88.17
CA LYS A 431 -13.04 42.59 -88.55
C LYS A 431 -12.49 43.74 -87.68
N CYS A 432 -11.23 43.59 -87.27
CA CYS A 432 -10.48 44.55 -86.49
C CYS A 432 -10.20 45.84 -87.28
N ALA A 433 -10.39 46.97 -86.60
CA ALA A 433 -10.00 48.29 -87.10
C ALA A 433 -8.47 48.45 -87.12
N ASP A 434 -8.00 49.49 -87.81
CA ASP A 434 -6.56 49.77 -87.89
C ASP A 434 -5.95 49.97 -86.49
N ASN A 435 -4.71 49.50 -86.31
CA ASN A 435 -3.93 49.41 -85.07
C ASN A 435 -4.39 48.34 -84.05
N LEU A 436 -5.36 47.50 -84.39
CA LEU A 436 -5.74 46.34 -83.58
C LEU A 436 -5.06 45.05 -84.06
N GLY A 437 -4.91 44.08 -83.15
CA GLY A 437 -4.24 42.80 -83.37
C GLY A 437 -4.93 41.90 -84.42
N CYS A 438 -4.12 41.24 -85.24
CA CYS A 438 -4.57 40.31 -86.28
C CYS A 438 -3.60 39.14 -86.41
N GLN A 439 -4.07 38.00 -86.94
CA GLN A 439 -3.21 36.87 -87.31
C GLN A 439 -3.24 36.61 -88.82
N GLN A 440 -4.32 36.98 -89.48
CA GLN A 440 -4.56 36.82 -90.90
C GLN A 440 -5.08 38.12 -91.48
N ASN A 441 -4.84 38.32 -92.78
CA ASN A 441 -5.30 39.51 -93.49
C ASN A 441 -6.82 39.72 -93.38
N ASN A 442 -7.60 38.64 -93.43
CA ASN A 442 -9.06 38.70 -93.32
C ASN A 442 -9.58 39.14 -91.93
N ASP A 443 -8.71 39.20 -90.91
CA ASP A 443 -9.06 39.72 -89.59
C ASP A 443 -9.22 41.23 -89.60
N CYS A 444 -8.64 41.93 -90.59
CA CYS A 444 -8.59 43.39 -90.63
C CYS A 444 -9.61 43.98 -91.59
N ILE A 445 -10.24 45.10 -91.22
CA ILE A 445 -11.11 45.86 -92.12
C ILE A 445 -10.36 46.26 -93.40
N SER A 446 -9.06 46.56 -93.28
CA SER A 446 -8.17 46.89 -94.40
C SER A 446 -7.74 45.70 -95.26
N ASP A 447 -8.05 44.47 -94.84
CA ASP A 447 -7.49 43.21 -95.37
C ASP A 447 -5.94 43.13 -95.33
N VAL A 448 -5.29 43.97 -94.50
CA VAL A 448 -3.83 44.01 -94.37
C VAL A 448 -3.45 43.80 -92.91
N CYS A 449 -2.98 42.59 -92.61
CA CYS A 449 -2.38 42.24 -91.32
C CYS A 449 -0.86 42.24 -91.46
N GLN A 450 -0.18 43.23 -90.86
CA GLN A 450 1.28 43.33 -90.89
C GLN A 450 1.83 43.48 -89.48
N GLN A 451 2.84 42.68 -89.15
CA GLN A 451 3.43 42.63 -87.80
C GLN A 451 2.37 42.35 -86.71
N ASN A 452 1.40 41.47 -87.02
CA ASN A 452 0.25 41.13 -86.17
C ASN A 452 -0.67 42.31 -85.82
N ILE A 453 -0.66 43.39 -86.62
CA ILE A 453 -1.51 44.57 -86.44
C ILE A 453 -2.20 44.91 -87.77
N CYS A 454 -3.48 45.25 -87.70
CA CYS A 454 -4.25 45.75 -88.83
C CYS A 454 -3.72 47.11 -89.25
N GLN A 455 -3.21 47.23 -90.45
CA GLN A 455 -2.68 48.49 -90.95
C GLN A 455 -3.67 49.11 -91.93
N GLY A 456 -3.91 50.41 -91.77
CA GLY A 456 -4.63 51.20 -92.78
C GLY A 456 -3.74 51.39 -94.00
N MET A 457 -4.29 51.24 -95.21
CA MET A 457 -3.53 51.39 -96.47
C MET A 457 -2.92 52.80 -96.62
N PRO A 458 -1.61 52.90 -96.93
CA PRO A 458 -1.09 53.94 -97.80
C PRO A 458 -0.72 53.31 -99.17
N MET A 459 -1.12 53.96 -100.27
CA MET A 459 -0.63 53.66 -101.62
C MET A 459 0.91 53.76 -101.68
N GLU A 460 1.61 52.74 -102.24
CA GLU A 460 2.65 52.81 -103.31
C GLU A 460 3.12 51.37 -103.68
N ILE A 461 3.44 51.13 -104.97
CA ILE A 461 3.79 49.80 -105.56
C ILE A 461 5.32 49.69 -105.76
N PRO A 462 6.03 48.61 -105.35
CA PRO A 462 7.49 48.46 -105.54
C PRO A 462 7.90 47.84 -106.90
N THR A 463 9.11 48.16 -107.40
CA THR A 463 9.66 47.73 -108.70
C THR A 463 11.08 47.13 -108.59
N CYS A 464 11.33 45.97 -109.22
CA CYS A 464 12.57 45.15 -109.17
C CYS A 464 13.85 45.77 -109.82
N THR A 465 14.08 47.08 -109.75
CA THR A 465 15.28 47.74 -110.38
C THR A 465 15.78 48.97 -109.62
N ASP A 466 15.34 49.17 -108.38
CA ASP A 466 15.54 50.41 -107.64
C ASP A 466 16.79 50.43 -106.75
N ASN A 467 17.62 49.39 -106.82
CA ASN A 467 18.87 49.29 -106.10
C ASN A 467 18.69 49.26 -104.56
N THR A 468 17.52 48.91 -104.07
CA THR A 468 17.25 48.75 -102.64
C THR A 468 16.53 47.42 -102.39
N LYS A 469 16.92 46.69 -101.33
CA LYS A 469 16.24 45.44 -100.96
C LYS A 469 14.88 45.80 -100.35
N ASN A 470 13.83 45.80 -101.15
CA ASN A 470 12.47 46.10 -100.71
C ASN A 470 11.44 45.14 -101.34
N GLY A 471 10.23 45.07 -100.78
CA GLY A 471 9.24 44.08 -101.21
C GLY A 471 9.67 42.63 -100.95
N ASN A 472 9.34 41.72 -101.88
CA ASN A 472 9.61 40.27 -101.75
C ASN A 472 11.04 39.87 -102.20
N GLU A 473 11.96 40.82 -102.34
CA GLU A 473 13.33 40.59 -102.82
C GLU A 473 14.22 39.86 -101.79
N THR A 474 14.86 38.76 -102.19
CA THR A 474 15.79 38.02 -101.30
C THR A 474 17.18 38.65 -101.21
N ASP A 475 17.62 39.36 -102.25
CA ASP A 475 18.75 40.29 -102.26
C ASP A 475 18.41 41.48 -103.18
N LYS A 476 19.17 42.58 -103.11
CA LYS A 476 18.92 43.82 -103.85
C LYS A 476 18.57 43.56 -105.34
N ASP A 477 17.33 43.86 -105.73
CA ASP A 477 16.74 43.65 -107.06
C ASP A 477 16.68 42.18 -107.55
N CYS A 478 16.82 41.14 -106.68
CA CYS A 478 16.75 39.72 -107.08
C CYS A 478 16.12 38.75 -106.04
N GLY A 479 15.48 37.71 -106.58
CA GLY A 479 14.83 36.61 -105.88
C GLY A 479 13.53 36.98 -105.16
N GLY A 480 12.72 35.96 -104.82
CA GLY A 480 11.29 36.13 -104.55
C GLY A 480 10.48 36.25 -105.85
N GLY A 481 9.43 35.44 -106.00
CA GLY A 481 8.86 34.97 -107.27
C GLY A 481 8.34 35.98 -108.31
N LEU A 482 8.53 37.28 -108.14
CA LEU A 482 8.26 38.33 -109.14
C LEU A 482 9.54 38.97 -109.74
N CYS A 483 10.74 38.73 -109.19
CA CYS A 483 12.02 39.23 -109.68
C CYS A 483 12.96 38.06 -110.12
N PRO A 484 14.00 38.29 -110.96
CA PRO A 484 14.88 37.23 -111.48
C PRO A 484 15.69 36.49 -110.39
N LYS A 485 16.06 35.23 -110.66
CA LYS A 485 16.89 34.40 -109.75
C LYS A 485 18.27 35.02 -109.54
N CYS A 486 18.80 34.93 -108.33
CA CYS A 486 20.10 35.48 -107.98
C CYS A 486 21.25 34.58 -108.49
N THR A 487 22.26 35.19 -109.12
CA THR A 487 23.49 34.52 -109.58
C THR A 487 24.53 34.46 -108.46
N ASP A 488 25.49 33.53 -108.57
CA ASP A 488 26.53 33.29 -107.56
C ASP A 488 27.22 34.60 -107.10
N ASN A 489 27.25 34.81 -105.77
CA ASN A 489 27.66 36.01 -104.99
C ASN A 489 26.58 37.06 -104.62
N LEU A 490 25.29 36.74 -104.75
CA LEU A 490 24.18 37.46 -104.11
C LEU A 490 23.49 36.55 -103.07
N GLY A 491 23.03 37.12 -101.95
CA GLY A 491 22.54 36.41 -100.77
C GLY A 491 21.12 35.84 -100.94
N CYS A 492 20.99 34.67 -101.55
CA CYS A 492 19.72 33.93 -101.53
C CYS A 492 19.59 33.10 -100.24
N GLN A 493 18.36 32.93 -99.75
CA GLN A 493 18.07 32.22 -98.49
C GLN A 493 17.31 30.90 -98.67
N GLN A 494 16.84 30.56 -99.88
CA GLN A 494 16.12 29.32 -100.17
C GLN A 494 16.54 28.69 -101.52
N ASN A 495 16.49 27.36 -101.63
CA ASN A 495 16.95 26.58 -102.80
C ASN A 495 16.20 26.90 -104.12
N ASN A 496 15.08 27.62 -104.05
CA ASN A 496 14.28 28.01 -105.22
C ASN A 496 14.73 29.37 -105.82
N ASP A 497 15.52 30.14 -105.06
CA ASP A 497 16.03 31.48 -105.41
C ASP A 497 17.52 31.48 -105.84
N CYS A 498 18.24 30.36 -105.67
CA CYS A 498 19.64 30.17 -106.08
C CYS A 498 19.78 29.18 -107.25
N THR A 499 20.87 29.31 -108.00
CA THR A 499 21.20 28.43 -109.14
C THR A 499 21.93 27.12 -108.79
N SER A 500 22.37 26.90 -107.54
CA SER A 500 22.96 25.61 -107.09
C SER A 500 22.88 25.40 -105.58
N SER A 501 22.80 24.12 -105.14
CA SER A 501 22.50 23.66 -103.77
C SER A 501 23.69 22.92 -103.14
N LEU A 502 24.17 23.34 -101.95
CA LEU A 502 24.96 22.50 -101.02
C LEU A 502 25.31 23.22 -99.70
N SER A 503 25.09 22.57 -98.55
CA SER A 503 26.12 22.47 -97.49
C SER A 503 25.78 21.43 -96.41
N VAL A 504 26.86 20.96 -95.78
CA VAL A 504 27.02 19.80 -94.88
C VAL A 504 26.93 20.26 -93.41
N PRO A 505 26.37 19.45 -92.48
CA PRO A 505 26.13 19.84 -91.09
C PRO A 505 27.30 19.60 -90.11
N THR A 506 27.39 20.41 -89.03
CA THR A 506 28.41 20.33 -87.95
C THR A 506 27.78 20.49 -86.55
N CYS A 507 28.26 19.69 -85.60
CA CYS A 507 27.76 19.49 -84.22
C CYS A 507 27.78 20.69 -83.23
N THR A 508 27.70 21.94 -83.68
CA THR A 508 27.72 23.14 -82.81
C THR A 508 26.94 24.32 -83.41
N ASP A 509 26.10 24.09 -84.42
CA ASP A 509 25.45 25.12 -85.21
C ASP A 509 24.05 25.50 -84.73
N ASN A 510 23.64 24.93 -83.59
CA ASN A 510 22.38 25.16 -82.92
C ASN A 510 21.17 24.78 -83.78
N THR A 511 21.32 23.82 -84.70
CA THR A 511 20.22 23.27 -85.48
C THR A 511 20.32 21.75 -85.54
N LYS A 512 19.22 21.03 -85.29
CA LYS A 512 19.18 19.57 -85.41
C LYS A 512 19.31 19.19 -86.89
N ASN A 513 20.53 18.90 -87.33
CA ASN A 513 20.84 18.61 -88.72
C ASN A 513 21.87 17.47 -88.84
N GLY A 514 21.98 16.84 -90.01
CA GLY A 514 22.81 15.65 -90.16
C GLY A 514 22.28 14.44 -89.37
N ASN A 515 23.16 13.76 -88.63
CA ASN A 515 22.83 12.55 -87.88
C ASN A 515 22.40 12.85 -86.43
N GLU A 516 22.35 14.12 -86.02
CA GLU A 516 22.02 14.56 -84.66
C GLU A 516 20.63 14.09 -84.21
N THR A 517 20.55 13.61 -82.97
CA THR A 517 19.28 13.14 -82.37
C THR A 517 18.61 14.21 -81.52
N ASP A 518 19.35 15.23 -81.09
CA ASP A 518 18.85 16.55 -80.71
C ASP A 518 19.85 17.64 -81.12
N LYS A 519 19.45 18.91 -81.06
CA LYS A 519 20.24 20.06 -81.50
C LYS A 519 21.69 20.00 -80.99
N ASP A 520 22.64 19.82 -81.92
CA ASP A 520 24.09 19.70 -81.70
C ASP A 520 24.56 18.48 -80.87
N CYS A 521 23.71 17.46 -80.64
CA CYS A 521 24.07 16.28 -79.84
C CYS A 521 23.46 14.96 -80.36
N GLY A 522 24.12 13.86 -80.00
CA GLY A 522 23.72 12.49 -80.37
C GLY A 522 24.02 12.12 -81.83
N GLY A 523 23.66 10.90 -82.26
CA GLY A 523 23.89 10.47 -83.64
C GLY A 523 25.28 9.92 -83.97
N GLY A 524 26.08 9.60 -82.94
CA GLY A 524 27.38 8.93 -83.05
C GLY A 524 28.55 9.77 -83.59
N LEU A 525 28.28 10.89 -84.27
CA LEU A 525 29.31 11.85 -84.72
C LEU A 525 29.42 13.09 -83.81
N CYS A 526 28.34 13.43 -83.09
CA CYS A 526 28.28 14.54 -82.15
C CYS A 526 28.35 14.05 -80.69
N PRO A 527 28.69 14.92 -79.72
CA PRO A 527 28.72 14.55 -78.30
C PRO A 527 27.39 13.97 -77.82
N LYS A 528 27.41 13.02 -76.87
CA LYS A 528 26.19 12.45 -76.28
C LYS A 528 25.33 13.55 -75.63
N CYS A 529 24.02 13.44 -75.79
CA CYS A 529 23.03 14.36 -75.24
C CYS A 529 22.89 14.23 -73.72
N THR A 530 22.75 15.37 -73.03
CA THR A 530 22.44 15.45 -71.59
C THR A 530 20.97 15.13 -71.32
N ASP A 531 20.61 14.88 -70.07
CA ASP A 531 19.24 14.51 -69.68
C ASP A 531 18.20 15.55 -70.13
N ASN A 532 17.03 15.08 -70.54
CA ASN A 532 15.91 15.81 -71.17
C ASN A 532 16.13 16.33 -72.61
N LEU A 533 17.23 15.97 -73.28
CA LEU A 533 17.43 16.20 -74.71
C LEU A 533 17.06 14.96 -75.54
N GLY A 534 16.66 15.17 -76.79
CA GLY A 534 16.19 14.15 -77.71
C GLY A 534 17.21 13.06 -78.06
N CYS A 535 16.75 11.83 -78.26
CA CYS A 535 17.58 10.68 -78.60
C CYS A 535 16.82 9.69 -79.50
N GLN A 536 17.52 8.79 -80.18
CA GLN A 536 16.87 7.68 -80.87
C GLN A 536 17.39 6.31 -80.42
N GLN A 537 18.57 6.28 -79.82
CA GLN A 537 19.24 5.08 -79.35
C GLN A 537 19.88 5.37 -78.00
N ASN A 538 19.99 4.35 -77.15
CA ASN A 538 20.59 4.48 -75.81
C ASN A 538 21.98 5.13 -75.83
N ASN A 539 22.82 4.80 -76.82
CA ASN A 539 24.16 5.37 -76.97
C ASN A 539 24.19 6.87 -77.34
N ASP A 540 23.05 7.47 -77.68
CA ASP A 540 22.96 8.92 -77.93
C ASP A 540 22.97 9.73 -76.62
N CYS A 541 22.71 9.09 -75.48
CA CYS A 541 22.54 9.72 -74.18
C CYS A 541 23.75 9.52 -73.27
N ILE A 542 24.10 10.54 -72.49
CA ILE A 542 25.13 10.40 -71.43
C ILE A 542 24.71 9.35 -70.40
N SER A 543 23.41 9.25 -70.11
CA SER A 543 22.82 8.25 -69.22
C SER A 543 22.74 6.83 -69.79
N ASP A 544 23.07 6.65 -71.08
CA ASP A 544 22.83 5.41 -71.84
C ASP A 544 21.36 4.91 -71.84
N VAL A 545 20.39 5.76 -71.49
CA VAL A 545 18.96 5.44 -71.48
C VAL A 545 18.19 6.43 -72.36
N CYS A 546 17.72 5.93 -73.51
CA CYS A 546 16.84 6.64 -74.42
C CYS A 546 15.42 6.09 -74.35
N GLN A 547 14.49 6.83 -73.77
CA GLN A 547 13.09 6.43 -73.64
C GLN A 547 12.15 7.52 -74.15
N GLN A 548 11.19 7.14 -75.01
CA GLN A 548 10.26 8.08 -75.65
C GLN A 548 10.98 9.24 -76.34
N ASP A 549 12.00 8.91 -77.15
CA ASP A 549 12.81 9.84 -77.91
C ASP A 549 13.54 10.92 -77.09
N THR A 550 13.73 10.72 -75.78
CA THR A 550 14.42 11.67 -74.88
C THR A 550 15.38 10.95 -73.92
N CYS A 551 16.57 11.51 -73.69
CA CYS A 551 17.55 11.03 -72.72
C CYS A 551 17.02 11.23 -71.30
N ARG A 552 16.95 10.16 -70.53
CA ARG A 552 16.41 10.18 -69.16
C ARG A 552 17.46 9.85 -68.12
N VAL A 553 17.30 10.43 -66.94
CA VAL A 553 18.06 10.05 -65.74
C VAL A 553 17.66 8.61 -65.35
N PRO A 554 18.61 7.74 -64.99
CA PRO A 554 18.29 6.42 -64.45
C PRO A 554 17.38 6.54 -63.23
N ILE A 555 16.23 5.87 -63.23
CA ILE A 555 15.28 5.87 -62.11
C ILE A 555 15.17 4.44 -61.56
N CYS A 556 15.19 4.33 -60.25
CA CYS A 556 15.25 3.07 -59.50
C CYS A 556 13.96 2.21 -59.53
N THR A 557 13.18 2.27 -60.61
CA THR A 557 11.89 1.59 -60.79
C THR A 557 11.61 1.22 -62.26
N ASP A 558 12.61 1.33 -63.13
CA ASP A 558 12.45 1.15 -64.58
C ASP A 558 12.55 -0.31 -65.05
N ASN A 559 12.69 -1.25 -64.12
CA ASN A 559 12.84 -2.66 -64.37
C ASN A 559 14.07 -2.99 -65.24
N THR A 560 15.16 -2.24 -65.10
CA THR A 560 16.42 -2.56 -65.75
C THR A 560 17.60 -2.28 -64.82
N LYS A 561 18.57 -3.20 -64.74
CA LYS A 561 19.79 -2.97 -63.95
C LYS A 561 20.68 -1.96 -64.67
N ASN A 562 20.56 -0.68 -64.32
CA ASN A 562 21.32 0.42 -64.92
C ASN A 562 21.84 1.40 -63.84
N GLY A 563 22.69 2.35 -64.22
CA GLY A 563 23.28 3.27 -63.23
C GLY A 563 24.18 2.57 -62.20
N ASN A 564 24.04 2.95 -60.92
CA ASN A 564 24.80 2.39 -59.80
C ASN A 564 24.15 1.17 -59.13
N GLU A 565 23.02 0.69 -59.66
CA GLU A 565 22.26 -0.42 -59.11
C GLU A 565 23.05 -1.74 -59.01
N THR A 566 22.90 -2.43 -57.89
CA THR A 566 23.53 -3.74 -57.67
C THR A 566 22.63 -4.90 -58.05
N ASP A 567 21.32 -4.69 -58.12
CA ASP A 567 20.37 -5.52 -58.86
C ASP A 567 19.24 -4.65 -59.44
N LYS A 568 18.42 -5.21 -60.32
CA LYS A 568 17.33 -4.51 -61.03
C LYS A 568 16.51 -3.62 -60.08
N ASP A 569 16.58 -2.30 -60.29
CA ASP A 569 15.87 -1.28 -59.50
C ASP A 569 16.29 -1.14 -58.02
N CYS A 570 17.43 -1.72 -57.60
CA CYS A 570 17.84 -1.71 -56.19
C CYS A 570 19.37 -1.70 -55.96
N GLY A 571 19.76 -1.17 -54.79
CA GLY A 571 21.15 -1.09 -54.31
C GLY A 571 21.96 0.05 -54.92
N GLY A 572 23.25 0.15 -54.58
CA GLY A 572 24.14 1.17 -55.17
C GLY A 572 24.14 2.53 -54.48
N GLY A 573 23.37 2.73 -53.41
CA GLY A 573 23.38 3.94 -52.58
C GLY A 573 22.52 5.10 -53.07
N LEU A 574 22.04 5.09 -54.33
CA LEU A 574 21.02 6.04 -54.82
C LEU A 574 19.63 5.39 -54.96
N CYS A 575 19.56 4.06 -55.02
CA CYS A 575 18.32 3.30 -55.15
C CYS A 575 17.95 2.57 -53.85
N PRO A 576 16.66 2.21 -53.67
CA PRO A 576 16.21 1.45 -52.50
C PRO A 576 17.05 0.17 -52.31
N LYS A 577 17.27 -0.23 -51.05
CA LYS A 577 18.06 -1.44 -50.75
C LYS A 577 17.38 -2.68 -51.35
N CYS A 578 18.19 -3.62 -51.84
CA CYS A 578 17.76 -4.87 -52.44
C CYS A 578 17.18 -5.84 -51.41
N ALA A 579 16.06 -6.47 -51.77
CA ALA A 579 15.42 -7.54 -51.00
C ALA A 579 16.22 -8.85 -51.05
N ASP A 580 15.86 -9.80 -50.20
CA ASP A 580 16.55 -11.08 -50.08
C ASP A 580 16.54 -11.88 -51.40
N ASN A 581 17.68 -12.51 -51.73
CA ASN A 581 18.00 -13.20 -52.98
C ASN A 581 18.26 -12.31 -54.21
N LEU A 582 18.27 -10.98 -54.06
CA LEU A 582 18.71 -10.05 -55.12
C LEU A 582 20.21 -9.71 -55.01
N GLY A 583 20.81 -9.28 -56.11
CA GLY A 583 22.24 -8.98 -56.26
C GLY A 583 22.72 -7.79 -55.43
N CYS A 584 23.89 -7.95 -54.81
CA CYS A 584 24.54 -6.91 -54.01
C CYS A 584 26.05 -6.90 -54.26
N GLN A 585 26.71 -5.77 -53.95
CA GLN A 585 28.18 -5.68 -53.94
C GLN A 585 28.74 -5.31 -52.57
N GLN A 586 27.95 -4.63 -51.75
CA GLN A 586 28.28 -4.19 -50.40
C GLN A 586 27.11 -4.49 -49.45
N ASN A 587 27.41 -4.60 -48.16
CA ASN A 587 26.41 -4.92 -47.14
C ASN A 587 25.24 -3.92 -47.12
N ASN A 588 25.52 -2.63 -47.29
CA ASN A 588 24.53 -1.56 -47.32
C ASN A 588 23.60 -1.57 -48.55
N ASP A 589 23.89 -2.42 -49.56
CA ASP A 589 23.01 -2.61 -50.71
C ASP A 589 21.77 -3.45 -50.36
N CYS A 590 21.78 -4.18 -49.24
CA CYS A 590 20.75 -5.14 -48.85
C CYS A 590 19.87 -4.62 -47.72
N VAL A 591 18.56 -4.88 -47.77
CA VAL A 591 17.65 -4.58 -46.65
C VAL A 591 18.11 -5.26 -45.36
N SER A 592 18.67 -6.47 -45.48
CA SER A 592 19.25 -7.24 -44.36
C SER A 592 20.60 -6.74 -43.86
N ASP A 593 21.22 -5.75 -44.53
CA ASP A 593 22.60 -5.30 -44.33
C ASP A 593 23.68 -6.41 -44.46
N VAL A 594 23.33 -7.56 -45.06
CA VAL A 594 24.22 -8.72 -45.23
C VAL A 594 24.32 -9.11 -46.71
N CYS A 595 25.44 -8.76 -47.34
CA CYS A 595 25.77 -9.17 -48.70
C CYS A 595 26.78 -10.33 -48.65
N GLN A 596 26.36 -11.54 -49.00
CA GLN A 596 27.25 -12.70 -49.08
C GLN A 596 27.15 -13.37 -50.45
N GLN A 597 28.30 -13.64 -51.06
CA GLN A 597 28.39 -14.23 -52.41
C GLN A 597 27.68 -13.43 -53.51
N ASN A 598 27.71 -12.10 -53.42
CA ASN A 598 27.04 -11.16 -54.33
C ASN A 598 25.50 -11.28 -54.33
N THR A 599 24.91 -11.78 -53.24
CA THR A 599 23.45 -11.88 -53.08
C THR A 599 23.07 -11.44 -51.68
N CYS A 600 22.01 -10.65 -51.57
CA CYS A 600 21.41 -10.25 -50.30
C CYS A 600 20.87 -11.50 -49.63
N GLN A 601 21.49 -11.87 -48.51
CA GLN A 601 21.02 -12.99 -47.72
C GLN A 601 19.95 -12.48 -46.78
N GLY A 602 18.78 -13.12 -46.80
CA GLY A 602 17.87 -13.00 -45.69
C GLY A 602 18.53 -13.58 -44.45
N MET A 603 18.50 -12.84 -43.34
CA MET A 603 18.74 -13.47 -42.06
C MET A 603 17.64 -14.52 -41.85
N PRO A 604 17.95 -15.81 -41.61
CA PRO A 604 16.98 -16.70 -41.01
C PRO A 604 16.91 -16.32 -39.54
N MET A 605 16.12 -15.32 -39.23
CA MET A 605 15.65 -15.09 -37.87
C MET A 605 14.14 -14.90 -37.98
N GLU A 606 13.41 -15.96 -37.65
CA GLU A 606 12.13 -15.76 -36.99
C GLU A 606 12.44 -14.86 -35.80
N ILE A 607 12.10 -13.58 -35.91
CA ILE A 607 12.06 -12.67 -34.78
C ILE A 607 10.87 -13.19 -33.95
N PRO A 608 11.09 -13.78 -32.77
CA PRO A 608 9.99 -14.20 -31.93
C PRO A 608 9.15 -12.97 -31.61
N ILE A 609 7.85 -13.06 -31.90
CA ILE A 609 6.90 -12.05 -31.49
C ILE A 609 6.61 -12.37 -30.03
N CYS A 610 7.15 -11.57 -29.10
CA CYS A 610 7.04 -11.77 -27.65
C CYS A 610 5.62 -11.52 -27.10
N THR A 611 4.59 -11.82 -27.89
CA THR A 611 3.15 -11.70 -27.59
C THR A 611 2.32 -12.75 -28.36
N ASP A 612 2.96 -13.74 -28.99
CA ASP A 612 2.30 -14.72 -29.86
C ASP A 612 1.79 -15.97 -29.11
N ASN A 613 1.98 -16.00 -27.80
CA ASN A 613 1.51 -17.06 -26.91
C ASN A 613 2.17 -18.41 -27.21
N THR A 614 3.37 -18.45 -27.77
CA THR A 614 4.12 -19.69 -28.01
C THR A 614 5.58 -19.54 -27.63
N LYS A 615 6.16 -20.55 -26.96
CA LYS A 615 7.60 -20.58 -26.67
C LYS A 615 8.38 -20.88 -27.95
N ASN A 616 8.82 -19.85 -28.66
CA ASN A 616 9.55 -19.97 -29.92
C ASN A 616 10.79 -19.07 -29.96
N GLY A 617 11.66 -19.23 -30.96
CA GLY A 617 12.91 -18.47 -31.03
C GLY A 617 13.86 -18.73 -29.84
N ASN A 618 14.39 -17.66 -29.25
CA ASN A 618 15.33 -17.71 -28.11
C ASN A 618 14.65 -17.58 -26.74
N GLU A 619 13.32 -17.58 -26.69
CA GLU A 619 12.53 -17.46 -25.46
C GLU A 619 12.82 -18.59 -24.46
N THR A 620 12.91 -18.23 -23.18
CA THR A 620 13.10 -19.20 -22.10
C THR A 620 11.80 -19.63 -21.45
N ASP A 621 10.75 -18.82 -21.55
CA ASP A 621 9.36 -19.23 -21.42
C ASP A 621 8.49 -18.50 -22.45
N LYS A 622 7.25 -18.94 -22.62
CA LYS A 622 6.31 -18.40 -23.60
C LYS A 622 6.25 -16.87 -23.56
N ASP A 623 6.65 -16.24 -24.66
CA ASP A 623 6.71 -14.78 -24.85
C ASP A 623 7.72 -14.01 -23.96
N CYS A 624 8.65 -14.70 -23.27
CA CYS A 624 9.59 -14.06 -22.36
C CYS A 624 10.98 -14.73 -22.29
N GLY A 625 11.98 -13.92 -21.89
CA GLY A 625 13.38 -14.34 -21.74
C GLY A 625 14.16 -14.45 -23.05
N GLY A 626 15.43 -14.86 -22.98
CA GLY A 626 16.28 -15.02 -24.17
C GLY A 626 16.98 -13.77 -24.68
N GLY A 627 16.78 -12.62 -24.04
CA GLY A 627 17.45 -11.34 -24.36
C GLY A 627 16.89 -10.55 -25.54
N LEU A 628 15.98 -11.14 -26.34
CA LEU A 628 15.19 -10.41 -27.36
C LEU A 628 13.75 -10.14 -26.92
N CYS A 629 13.23 -10.91 -25.96
CA CYS A 629 11.91 -10.72 -25.37
C CYS A 629 11.98 -10.13 -23.95
N PRO A 630 10.87 -9.54 -23.45
CA PRO A 630 10.80 -9.04 -22.08
C PRO A 630 11.22 -10.11 -21.08
N LYS A 631 11.83 -9.70 -19.97
CA LYS A 631 12.19 -10.62 -18.89
C LYS A 631 10.94 -11.33 -18.36
N CYS A 632 11.08 -12.61 -18.06
CA CYS A 632 10.03 -13.45 -17.52
C CYS A 632 9.65 -13.04 -16.10
N THR A 633 8.34 -13.02 -15.81
CA THR A 633 7.79 -12.87 -14.46
C THR A 633 8.07 -14.11 -13.61
N ASP A 634 7.89 -13.98 -12.31
CA ASP A 634 8.16 -15.06 -11.37
C ASP A 634 7.37 -16.35 -11.70
N ASN A 635 7.96 -17.51 -11.41
CA ASN A 635 7.50 -18.86 -11.76
C ASN A 635 7.48 -19.25 -13.25
N LEU A 636 7.99 -18.39 -14.15
CA LEU A 636 8.19 -18.75 -15.56
C LEU A 636 9.61 -19.28 -15.83
N GLY A 637 9.76 -20.07 -16.89
CA GLY A 637 10.99 -20.72 -17.32
C GLY A 637 12.14 -19.77 -17.70
N CYS A 638 13.34 -20.09 -17.24
CA CYS A 638 14.56 -19.34 -17.52
C CYS A 638 15.74 -20.26 -17.78
N GLN A 639 16.80 -19.74 -18.40
CA GLN A 639 18.08 -20.46 -18.51
C GLN A 639 19.22 -19.69 -17.87
N GLN A 640 19.08 -18.38 -17.76
CA GLN A 640 20.05 -17.46 -17.20
C GLN A 640 19.33 -16.43 -16.32
N ASN A 641 20.05 -15.90 -15.35
CA ASN A 641 19.53 -14.91 -14.42
C ASN A 641 18.91 -13.69 -15.11
N ASN A 642 19.52 -13.22 -16.21
CA ASN A 642 19.02 -12.08 -16.98
C ASN A 642 17.72 -12.36 -17.77
N ASP A 643 17.26 -13.61 -17.83
CA ASP A 643 15.96 -13.96 -18.41
C ASP A 643 14.80 -13.58 -17.47
N CYS A 644 15.07 -13.34 -16.19
CA CYS A 644 14.06 -13.12 -15.15
C CYS A 644 13.99 -11.65 -14.72
N ILE A 645 12.78 -11.16 -14.43
CA ILE A 645 12.59 -9.81 -13.83
C ILE A 645 13.30 -9.76 -12.48
N SER A 646 13.26 -10.86 -11.72
CA SER A 646 13.98 -11.02 -10.46
C SER A 646 15.49 -11.16 -10.61
N ASP A 647 16.05 -11.21 -11.82
CA ASP A 647 17.48 -11.49 -12.04
C ASP A 647 18.00 -12.80 -11.38
N VAL A 648 17.10 -13.70 -10.97
CA VAL A 648 17.43 -14.98 -10.33
C VAL A 648 16.74 -16.13 -11.04
N CYS A 649 17.53 -16.91 -11.77
CA CYS A 649 17.12 -18.14 -12.40
C CYS A 649 17.64 -19.33 -11.58
N GLN A 650 16.74 -20.08 -10.94
CA GLN A 650 17.11 -21.31 -10.22
C GLN A 650 16.21 -22.45 -10.65
N GLN A 651 16.80 -23.63 -10.87
CA GLN A 651 16.09 -24.82 -11.35
C GLN A 651 15.27 -24.57 -12.63
N ASP A 652 15.84 -23.79 -13.55
CA ASP A 652 15.22 -23.39 -14.83
C ASP A 652 13.92 -22.58 -14.68
N ILE A 653 13.68 -21.96 -13.52
CA ILE A 653 12.50 -21.13 -13.22
C ILE A 653 12.93 -19.79 -12.56
N CYS A 654 12.29 -18.70 -12.98
CA CYS A 654 12.43 -17.38 -12.39
C CYS A 654 11.88 -17.38 -10.97
N GLN A 655 12.75 -17.13 -10.01
CA GLN A 655 12.37 -17.16 -8.60
C GLN A 655 11.72 -15.85 -8.21
N VAL A 656 10.73 -15.93 -7.32
CA VAL A 656 10.14 -14.75 -6.67
C VAL A 656 11.25 -14.08 -5.83
N PRO A 657 11.49 -12.77 -5.96
CA PRO A 657 12.37 -12.03 -5.06
C PRO A 657 11.87 -12.19 -3.62
N THR A 658 12.71 -12.72 -2.72
CA THR A 658 12.36 -12.80 -1.30
C THR A 658 13.44 -12.16 -0.45
N CYS A 659 13.01 -11.49 0.61
CA CYS A 659 13.90 -10.78 1.54
C CYS A 659 14.70 -11.71 2.47
N THR A 660 15.00 -12.93 2.04
CA THR A 660 15.70 -13.97 2.81
C THR A 660 16.53 -14.92 1.92
N ASP A 661 16.56 -14.70 0.60
CA ASP A 661 17.18 -15.62 -0.37
C ASP A 661 18.69 -15.43 -0.54
N ASN A 662 19.29 -14.50 0.21
CA ASN A 662 20.71 -14.21 0.18
C ASN A 662 21.20 -13.70 -1.18
N THR A 663 20.34 -13.08 -1.97
CA THR A 663 20.71 -12.38 -3.21
C THR A 663 20.25 -10.92 -3.15
N LYS A 664 20.77 -10.06 -4.03
CA LYS A 664 20.28 -8.68 -4.18
C LYS A 664 19.44 -8.65 -5.43
N ASN A 665 18.13 -8.75 -5.29
CA ASN A 665 17.19 -8.85 -6.41
C ASN A 665 15.92 -8.02 -6.17
N GLY A 666 15.09 -7.85 -7.21
CA GLY A 666 13.88 -7.03 -7.10
C GLY A 666 14.19 -5.57 -6.73
N ASN A 667 13.45 -5.02 -5.77
CA ASN A 667 13.61 -3.63 -5.33
C ASN A 667 14.69 -3.44 -4.25
N GLU A 668 15.36 -4.52 -3.81
CA GLU A 668 16.32 -4.49 -2.71
C GLU A 668 17.50 -3.54 -2.96
N THR A 669 17.86 -2.77 -1.93
CA THR A 669 18.99 -1.84 -2.00
C THR A 669 20.30 -2.46 -1.51
N ASP A 670 20.22 -3.49 -0.68
CA ASP A 670 21.28 -4.47 -0.44
C ASP A 670 20.67 -5.86 -0.28
N LYS A 671 21.50 -6.90 -0.29
CA LYS A 671 21.07 -8.29 -0.22
C LYS A 671 20.07 -8.54 0.91
N ASP A 672 18.86 -8.97 0.54
CA ASP A 672 17.72 -9.24 1.44
C ASP A 672 17.16 -8.01 2.21
N CYS A 673 17.50 -6.77 1.83
CA CYS A 673 17.07 -5.57 2.57
C CYS A 673 16.89 -4.30 1.72
N GLY A 674 16.03 -3.40 2.21
CA GLY A 674 15.68 -2.12 1.56
C GLY A 674 14.69 -2.25 0.40
N GLY A 675 14.32 -1.14 -0.25
CA GLY A 675 13.45 -1.18 -1.43
C GLY A 675 11.94 -1.22 -1.17
N GLY A 676 11.50 -0.88 0.04
CA GLY A 676 10.09 -0.76 0.43
C GLY A 676 9.31 -2.08 0.60
N LEU A 677 9.76 -3.17 -0.05
CA LEU A 677 9.17 -4.52 0.09
C LEU A 677 9.91 -5.39 1.11
N CYS A 678 11.20 -5.10 1.37
CA CYS A 678 12.03 -5.86 2.30
C CYS A 678 12.36 -5.11 3.59
N PRO A 679 12.73 -5.82 4.68
CA PRO A 679 13.14 -5.18 5.93
C PRO A 679 14.23 -4.15 5.69
N LYS A 680 14.22 -3.07 6.47
CA LYS A 680 15.24 -2.02 6.36
C LYS A 680 16.63 -2.60 6.63
N CYS A 681 17.61 -2.14 5.86
CA CYS A 681 19.00 -2.53 5.95
C CYS A 681 19.65 -2.07 7.26
N THR A 682 20.45 -2.94 7.86
CA THR A 682 21.31 -2.61 9.01
C THR A 682 22.48 -1.73 8.59
N ASP A 683 23.12 -1.07 9.56
CA ASP A 683 24.27 -0.19 9.32
C ASP A 683 25.38 -0.86 8.48
N ASN A 684 26.00 -0.09 7.59
CA ASN A 684 27.00 -0.47 6.58
C ASN A 684 26.51 -1.30 5.39
N LEU A 685 25.20 -1.52 5.23
CA LEU A 685 24.62 -2.11 4.02
C LEU A 685 24.15 -1.03 3.03
N GLY A 686 24.02 -1.39 1.76
CA GLY A 686 23.65 -0.54 0.63
C GLY A 686 22.23 0.02 0.70
N CYS A 687 22.08 1.29 0.33
CA CYS A 687 20.80 1.99 0.32
C CYS A 687 20.71 2.94 -0.89
N GLN A 688 19.50 3.32 -1.28
CA GLN A 688 19.26 4.40 -2.26
C GLN A 688 18.51 5.58 -1.65
N GLN A 689 17.67 5.31 -0.64
CA GLN A 689 16.85 6.27 0.06
C GLN A 689 17.00 6.08 1.58
N ASN A 690 16.71 7.14 2.34
CA ASN A 690 16.82 7.11 3.79
C ASN A 690 15.97 6.02 4.44
N ASN A 691 14.75 5.79 3.92
CA ASN A 691 13.84 4.75 4.40
C ASN A 691 14.32 3.31 4.16
N ASP A 692 15.36 3.10 3.35
CA ASP A 692 15.98 1.79 3.16
C ASP A 692 16.78 1.35 4.40
N CYS A 693 17.12 2.27 5.30
CA CYS A 693 18.00 2.03 6.44
C CYS A 693 17.25 2.02 7.76
N ILE A 694 17.59 1.10 8.67
CA ILE A 694 17.04 1.10 10.04
C ILE A 694 17.34 2.45 10.74
N SER A 695 18.50 3.03 10.44
CA SER A 695 18.91 4.35 10.93
C SER A 695 18.17 5.52 10.28
N ASP A 696 17.35 5.30 9.25
CA ASP A 696 16.75 6.33 8.41
C ASP A 696 17.77 7.31 7.76
N VAL A 697 19.05 6.92 7.71
CA VAL A 697 20.12 7.72 7.11
C VAL A 697 20.87 6.92 6.05
N CYS A 698 20.60 7.26 4.79
CA CYS A 698 21.34 6.77 3.65
C CYS A 698 22.32 7.84 3.18
N GLN A 699 23.62 7.64 3.38
CA GLN A 699 24.65 8.54 2.86
C GLN A 699 25.69 7.76 2.06
N GLN A 700 26.07 8.30 0.91
CA GLN A 700 27.02 7.65 -0.01
C GLN A 700 26.59 6.23 -0.42
N ASN A 701 25.28 6.00 -0.56
CA ASN A 701 24.65 4.71 -0.86
C ASN A 701 24.88 3.62 0.19
N ILE A 702 25.17 4.00 1.44
CA ILE A 702 25.37 3.08 2.56
C ILE A 702 24.57 3.59 3.78
N CYS A 703 23.88 2.67 4.47
CA CYS A 703 23.20 2.93 5.72
C CYS A 703 24.19 3.30 6.80
N GLN A 704 24.07 4.51 7.33
CA GLN A 704 24.99 5.03 8.33
C GLN A 704 24.52 4.65 9.73
N VAL A 705 25.48 4.45 10.63
CA VAL A 705 25.19 4.31 12.06
C VAL A 705 24.59 5.63 12.58
N PRO A 706 23.48 5.62 13.34
CA PRO A 706 22.96 6.81 14.01
C PRO A 706 24.04 7.43 14.90
N ILE A 707 24.38 8.71 14.70
CA ILE A 707 25.33 9.43 15.55
C ILE A 707 24.68 10.68 16.12
N CYS A 708 24.82 10.88 17.43
CA CYS A 708 24.15 11.94 18.19
C CYS A 708 24.72 13.36 17.96
N THR A 709 25.19 13.68 16.75
CA THR A 709 25.74 14.99 16.37
C THR A 709 25.47 15.36 14.91
N ASP A 710 24.63 14.58 14.21
CA ASP A 710 24.39 14.73 12.77
C ASP A 710 23.26 15.72 12.43
N ASN A 711 22.65 16.34 13.43
CA ASN A 711 21.57 17.31 13.29
C ASN A 711 20.30 16.71 12.66
N THR A 712 20.08 15.42 12.79
CA THR A 712 18.81 14.77 12.43
C THR A 712 18.22 14.08 13.66
N LYS A 713 16.92 13.74 13.61
CA LYS A 713 16.28 12.93 14.66
C LYS A 713 16.19 11.52 14.11
N ASN A 714 17.10 10.64 14.50
CA ASN A 714 17.20 9.30 13.96
C ASN A 714 17.51 8.26 15.07
N GLY A 715 17.37 6.97 14.76
CA GLY A 715 17.55 5.92 15.77
C GLY A 715 16.57 6.02 16.96
N ASN A 716 17.08 5.90 18.19
CA ASN A 716 16.27 5.94 19.42
C ASN A 716 16.19 7.33 20.07
N GLU A 717 16.55 8.38 19.34
CA GLU A 717 16.54 9.77 19.79
C GLU A 717 15.13 10.28 20.09
N THR A 718 14.93 10.94 21.23
CA THR A 718 13.64 11.55 21.56
C THR A 718 13.49 12.95 20.99
N ASP A 719 14.58 13.66 20.74
CA ASP A 719 14.66 14.88 19.91
C ASP A 719 15.99 14.92 19.14
N LYS A 720 16.16 15.83 18.17
CA LYS A 720 17.33 15.91 17.28
C LYS A 720 18.67 15.86 18.06
N ASP A 721 19.47 14.82 17.81
CA ASP A 721 20.74 14.51 18.46
C ASP A 721 20.68 14.29 20.00
N CYS A 722 19.49 14.06 20.60
CA CYS A 722 19.36 13.89 22.05
C CYS A 722 18.23 12.95 22.51
N GLY A 723 18.44 12.35 23.68
CA GLY A 723 17.51 11.43 24.32
C GLY A 723 17.55 10.00 23.75
N GLY A 724 16.95 9.05 24.46
CA GLY A 724 17.16 7.63 24.19
C GLY A 724 18.49 7.10 24.75
N GLY A 725 18.60 5.78 24.92
CA GLY A 725 19.68 5.15 25.69
C GLY A 725 21.11 5.28 25.12
N LEU A 726 21.27 5.76 23.88
CA LEU A 726 22.55 5.90 23.18
C LEU A 726 23.03 7.36 23.06
N CYS A 727 22.15 8.35 23.21
CA CYS A 727 22.46 9.77 23.00
C CYS A 727 22.40 10.62 24.28
N PRO A 728 23.07 11.79 24.31
CA PRO A 728 23.07 12.67 25.47
C PRO A 728 21.65 13.12 25.83
N LYS A 729 21.40 13.36 27.11
CA LYS A 729 20.12 13.90 27.58
C LYS A 729 19.81 15.25 26.95
N CYS A 730 18.54 15.48 26.62
CA CYS A 730 18.09 16.71 26.00
C CYS A 730 18.23 17.92 26.96
N ALA A 731 18.60 19.06 26.38
CA ALA A 731 18.69 20.35 27.05
C ALA A 731 17.33 21.08 27.06
N ASP A 732 17.20 22.12 27.89
CA ASP A 732 15.97 22.90 28.04
C ASP A 732 15.50 23.46 26.68
N ASN A 733 14.22 23.23 26.34
CA ASN A 733 13.52 23.53 25.06
C ASN A 733 13.61 22.48 23.93
N LEU A 734 14.05 21.25 24.23
CA LEU A 734 13.94 20.09 23.32
C LEU A 734 12.91 19.08 23.88
N GLY A 735 12.13 18.43 23.01
CA GLY A 735 11.01 17.56 23.34
C GLY A 735 11.44 16.20 23.88
N CYS A 736 11.54 16.05 25.20
CA CYS A 736 11.71 14.74 25.83
C CYS A 736 10.35 14.07 26.14
N GLN A 737 10.22 12.77 25.84
CA GLN A 737 8.98 12.01 26.10
C GLN A 737 8.99 11.22 27.43
N GLN A 738 10.15 11.06 28.09
CA GLN A 738 10.27 10.40 29.39
C GLN A 738 11.21 11.17 30.35
N ASN A 739 10.91 11.12 31.66
CA ASN A 739 11.68 11.84 32.71
C ASN A 739 13.18 11.48 32.77
N ASN A 740 13.58 10.33 32.22
CA ASN A 740 14.98 9.90 32.22
C ASN A 740 15.83 10.58 31.13
N ASP A 741 15.19 11.18 30.12
CA ASP A 741 15.84 11.79 28.95
C ASP A 741 16.22 13.27 29.13
N CYS A 742 15.75 13.94 30.19
CA CYS A 742 15.97 15.38 30.39
C CYS A 742 17.05 15.65 31.46
N THR A 743 17.78 16.77 31.34
CA THR A 743 18.94 17.06 32.20
C THR A 743 18.62 17.64 33.59
N LEU A 744 17.49 18.33 33.85
CA LEU A 744 17.09 18.75 35.20
C LEU A 744 15.63 19.27 35.25
N CYS A 745 14.87 18.97 36.30
CA CYS A 745 13.61 19.65 36.62
C CYS A 745 13.69 20.19 38.05
N ILE A 746 13.89 21.50 38.22
CA ILE A 746 13.78 22.18 39.52
C ILE A 746 12.89 23.40 39.34
N VAL A 747 11.67 23.33 39.86
CA VAL A 747 10.88 24.53 40.19
C VAL A 747 11.07 24.76 41.69
N VAL A 748 11.51 25.97 42.06
CA VAL A 748 11.71 26.38 43.46
C VAL A 748 10.31 26.56 44.09
N PRO A 749 9.97 25.86 45.19
CA PRO A 749 8.62 25.90 45.75
C PRO A 749 8.31 27.23 46.43
N THR A 750 7.15 27.82 46.13
CA THR A 750 6.67 29.07 46.74
C THR A 750 5.20 28.95 47.12
N CYS A 751 4.81 29.37 48.34
CA CYS A 751 3.44 29.27 48.88
C CYS A 751 2.40 30.20 48.22
N THR A 752 2.57 30.57 46.96
CA THR A 752 1.68 31.47 46.21
C THR A 752 1.60 31.14 44.72
N ASP A 753 2.18 30.01 44.29
CA ASP A 753 2.30 29.67 42.86
C ASP A 753 1.14 28.83 42.33
N ASN A 754 0.13 28.58 43.16
CA ASN A 754 -1.05 27.82 42.78
C ASN A 754 -0.72 26.38 42.34
N ALA A 755 0.40 25.82 42.79
CA ALA A 755 0.72 24.41 42.67
C ALA A 755 0.82 23.78 44.08
N LYS A 756 0.79 22.45 44.14
CA LYS A 756 1.16 21.70 45.35
C LYS A 756 2.59 21.21 45.12
N ASN A 757 3.57 21.95 45.60
CA ASN A 757 4.98 21.62 45.41
C ASN A 757 5.78 21.78 46.71
N GLY A 758 6.95 21.14 46.79
CA GLY A 758 7.71 21.12 48.05
C GLY A 758 7.01 20.36 49.18
N ASN A 759 6.99 20.92 50.40
CA ASN A 759 6.46 20.28 51.61
C ASN A 759 4.99 20.65 51.92
N GLU A 760 4.28 21.21 50.94
CA GLU A 760 2.88 21.63 51.05
C GLU A 760 1.92 20.45 51.20
N THR A 761 0.96 20.54 52.12
CA THR A 761 -0.07 19.50 52.30
C THR A 761 -1.27 19.71 51.37
N ASP A 762 -1.55 20.95 50.94
CA ASP A 762 -2.47 21.27 49.83
C ASP A 762 -1.94 22.51 49.05
N LYS A 763 -2.53 22.83 47.90
CA LYS A 763 -2.11 23.92 47.01
C LYS A 763 -1.90 25.24 47.76
N ASP A 764 -0.64 25.70 47.83
CA ASP A 764 -0.18 26.88 48.56
C ASP A 764 -0.44 26.88 50.10
N CYS A 765 -0.76 25.74 50.75
CA CYS A 765 -0.99 25.67 52.20
C CYS A 765 -0.50 24.39 52.89
N GLY A 766 -0.17 24.55 54.18
CA GLY A 766 0.28 23.49 55.08
C GLY A 766 1.71 22.99 54.81
N GLY A 767 2.24 22.17 55.72
CA GLY A 767 3.69 21.95 55.82
C GLY A 767 4.42 23.16 56.38
N GLY A 768 5.37 22.97 57.30
CA GLY A 768 5.86 24.00 58.24
C GLY A 768 6.46 25.31 57.69
N LEU A 769 6.47 25.54 56.37
CA LEU A 769 6.87 26.79 55.72
C LEU A 769 5.68 27.61 55.15
N CYS A 770 4.48 27.03 55.00
CA CYS A 770 3.28 27.69 54.47
C CYS A 770 2.14 27.82 55.51
N PRO A 771 1.16 28.72 55.34
CA PRO A 771 0.06 28.93 56.30
C PRO A 771 -0.83 27.69 56.47
N LYS A 772 -1.46 27.55 57.64
CA LYS A 772 -2.41 26.45 57.93
C LYS A 772 -3.63 26.48 57.00
N CYS A 773 -4.08 25.31 56.56
CA CYS A 773 -5.20 25.18 55.65
C CYS A 773 -6.54 25.41 56.38
N THR A 774 -7.50 26.03 55.69
CA THR A 774 -8.88 26.20 56.20
C THR A 774 -9.68 24.92 55.95
N ASP A 775 -10.74 24.71 56.73
CA ASP A 775 -11.46 23.42 56.90
C ASP A 775 -12.10 22.80 55.61
N ASN A 776 -11.86 23.37 54.42
CA ASN A 776 -12.26 22.85 53.09
C ASN A 776 -11.08 22.64 52.10
N LEU A 777 -9.82 22.81 52.54
CA LEU A 777 -8.60 22.46 51.79
C LEU A 777 -7.85 21.37 52.56
N GLY A 778 -7.43 20.31 51.87
CA GLY A 778 -7.07 18.98 52.37
C GLY A 778 -5.98 18.96 53.45
N CYS A 779 -6.37 19.13 54.70
CA CYS A 779 -5.47 19.00 55.83
C CYS A 779 -5.42 17.54 56.33
N GLN A 780 -4.22 16.97 56.46
CA GLN A 780 -4.04 15.56 56.82
C GLN A 780 -3.72 15.33 58.31
N GLN A 781 -3.42 16.37 59.11
CA GLN A 781 -3.08 16.25 60.53
C GLN A 781 -3.50 17.47 61.38
N ASN A 782 -3.81 17.23 62.66
CA ASN A 782 -4.31 18.21 63.67
C ASN A 782 -3.43 19.46 63.91
N ASN A 783 -2.20 19.47 63.41
CA ASN A 783 -1.30 20.64 63.52
C ASN A 783 -1.46 21.63 62.36
N ASP A 784 -2.07 21.22 61.25
CA ASP A 784 -2.22 22.01 60.00
C ASP A 784 -3.63 22.55 59.76
N CYS A 785 -4.62 22.22 60.61
CA CYS A 785 -6.03 22.63 60.48
C CYS A 785 -6.47 23.63 61.56
N THR A 786 -7.61 24.30 61.36
CA THR A 786 -8.11 25.35 62.27
C THR A 786 -9.16 24.89 63.30
N SER A 787 -9.78 23.70 63.21
CA SER A 787 -10.79 23.25 64.20
C SER A 787 -10.80 21.73 64.50
N SER A 788 -11.29 21.33 65.69
CA SER A 788 -11.28 19.93 66.22
C SER A 788 -12.67 19.41 66.62
N LEU A 789 -13.41 18.74 65.73
CA LEU A 789 -14.59 17.94 66.09
C LEU A 789 -14.76 16.71 65.15
N LEU A 790 -14.97 15.54 65.76
CA LEU A 790 -14.92 14.20 65.16
C LEU A 790 -16.20 13.82 64.38
N VAL A 791 -16.01 13.34 63.15
CA VAL A 791 -16.98 12.68 62.25
C VAL A 791 -16.48 11.23 62.04
N PRO A 792 -17.36 10.20 61.90
CA PRO A 792 -16.94 8.82 61.61
C PRO A 792 -16.00 8.80 60.40
N ILE A 793 -14.86 8.16 60.57
CA ILE A 793 -13.76 8.25 59.61
C ILE A 793 -13.84 7.02 58.73
N CYS A 794 -14.26 7.21 57.49
CA CYS A 794 -14.31 6.19 56.45
C CYS A 794 -12.90 5.81 55.94
N THR A 795 -11.92 5.69 56.84
CA THR A 795 -10.52 5.32 56.58
C THR A 795 -9.87 4.68 57.82
N ASP A 796 -10.65 4.26 58.81
CA ASP A 796 -10.12 3.75 60.08
C ASP A 796 -9.87 2.23 60.07
N ASN A 797 -10.05 1.62 58.89
CA ASN A 797 -9.85 0.22 58.62
C ASN A 797 -10.77 -0.67 59.47
N THR A 798 -11.93 -0.19 59.89
CA THR A 798 -12.92 -0.97 60.61
C THR A 798 -14.31 -0.71 60.06
N LYS A 799 -15.12 -1.76 59.86
CA LYS A 799 -16.52 -1.60 59.48
C LYS A 799 -17.31 -1.04 60.67
N ASN A 800 -17.52 0.28 60.71
CA ASN A 800 -18.23 0.93 61.80
C ASN A 800 -19.22 2.00 61.30
N GLY A 801 -20.07 2.50 62.19
CA GLY A 801 -21.14 3.43 61.77
C GLY A 801 -22.14 2.77 60.81
N ASN A 802 -22.40 3.43 59.68
CA ASN A 802 -23.36 3.01 58.66
C ASN A 802 -22.72 2.32 57.43
N GLU A 803 -21.42 2.05 57.47
CA GLU A 803 -20.66 1.40 56.39
C GLU A 803 -21.19 0.02 55.99
N THR A 804 -21.19 -0.28 54.68
CA THR A 804 -21.59 -1.59 54.16
C THR A 804 -20.41 -2.54 53.95
N ASP A 805 -19.20 -2.02 53.78
CA ASP A 805 -17.94 -2.73 53.98
C ASP A 805 -16.92 -1.80 54.64
N LYS A 806 -15.79 -2.34 55.11
CA LYS A 806 -14.76 -1.60 55.86
C LYS A 806 -14.39 -0.30 55.15
N ASP A 807 -14.66 0.84 55.81
CA ASP A 807 -14.40 2.19 55.30
C ASP A 807 -15.22 2.62 54.06
N CYS A 808 -16.26 1.88 53.65
CA CYS A 808 -17.04 2.19 52.45
C CYS A 808 -18.54 1.84 52.54
N GLY A 809 -19.34 2.53 51.71
CA GLY A 809 -20.78 2.34 51.56
C GLY A 809 -21.63 2.95 52.69
N GLY A 810 -22.95 2.77 52.62
CA GLY A 810 -23.87 3.28 53.64
C GLY A 810 -24.27 4.75 53.53
N GLY A 811 -23.84 5.43 52.46
CA GLY A 811 -24.25 6.80 52.10
C GLY A 811 -23.56 7.94 52.86
N LEU A 812 -22.81 7.66 53.94
CA LEU A 812 -21.91 8.65 54.56
C LEU A 812 -20.43 8.40 54.23
N CYS A 813 -20.07 7.18 53.81
CA CYS A 813 -18.73 6.81 53.39
C CYS A 813 -18.63 6.64 51.86
N PRO A 814 -17.41 6.73 51.29
CA PRO A 814 -17.20 6.55 49.86
C PRO A 814 -17.81 5.23 49.39
N LYS A 815 -18.34 5.20 48.17
CA LYS A 815 -18.87 3.96 47.60
C LYS A 815 -17.77 2.89 47.57
N CYS A 816 -18.15 1.66 47.83
CA CYS A 816 -17.27 0.50 47.84
C CYS A 816 -16.75 0.20 46.44
N VAL A 817 -15.44 -0.08 46.35
CA VAL A 817 -14.79 -0.59 45.13
C VAL A 817 -15.27 -2.01 44.83
N ASP A 818 -15.03 -2.45 43.59
CA ASP A 818 -15.48 -3.75 43.12
C ASP A 818 -14.93 -4.89 44.01
N ASN A 819 -15.73 -5.95 44.19
CA ASN A 819 -15.54 -7.06 45.12
C ASN A 819 -15.67 -6.75 46.63
N LEU A 820 -16.08 -5.53 47.03
CA LEU A 820 -16.43 -5.22 48.43
C LEU A 820 -17.94 -5.30 48.71
N GLY A 821 -18.28 -5.44 49.98
CA GLY A 821 -19.63 -5.64 50.50
C GLY A 821 -20.57 -4.44 50.33
N CYS A 822 -21.78 -4.72 49.86
CA CYS A 822 -22.83 -3.73 49.64
C CYS A 822 -24.19 -4.24 50.13
N GLN A 823 -25.14 -3.33 50.37
CA GLN A 823 -26.54 -3.69 50.63
C GLN A 823 -27.49 -3.13 49.57
N GLN A 824 -27.10 -2.03 48.93
CA GLN A 824 -27.85 -1.35 47.90
C GLN A 824 -26.91 -0.96 46.77
N ASN A 825 -27.46 -0.79 45.57
CA ASN A 825 -26.71 -0.41 44.38
C ASN A 825 -25.86 0.86 44.59
N ASN A 826 -26.40 1.86 45.28
CA ASN A 826 -25.71 3.12 45.57
C ASN A 826 -24.52 2.99 46.55
N ASP A 827 -24.35 1.83 47.19
CA ASP A 827 -23.18 1.54 48.01
C ASP A 827 -21.94 1.22 47.15
N CYS A 828 -22.10 0.95 45.85
CA CYS A 828 -21.05 0.51 44.95
C CYS A 828 -20.63 1.59 43.96
N ILE A 829 -19.32 1.71 43.67
CA ILE A 829 -18.84 2.62 42.62
C ILE A 829 -19.48 2.26 41.27
N SER A 830 -19.67 0.97 40.99
CA SER A 830 -20.34 0.47 39.81
C SER A 830 -21.86 0.70 39.77
N ASP A 831 -22.46 1.16 40.86
CA ASP A 831 -23.91 1.23 41.06
C ASP A 831 -24.64 -0.13 40.90
N VAL A 832 -23.92 -1.24 40.97
CA VAL A 832 -24.45 -2.61 40.87
C VAL A 832 -24.05 -3.41 42.10
N CYS A 833 -25.00 -3.60 43.00
CA CYS A 833 -24.88 -4.48 44.15
C CYS A 833 -25.62 -5.79 43.86
N GLN A 834 -24.89 -6.86 43.57
CA GLN A 834 -25.48 -8.19 43.40
C GLN A 834 -24.86 -9.17 44.38
N GLN A 835 -25.69 -10.00 45.00
CA GLN A 835 -25.26 -10.98 46.01
C GLN A 835 -24.47 -10.36 47.18
N ASN A 836 -24.79 -9.11 47.55
CA ASN A 836 -24.12 -8.30 48.58
C ASN A 836 -22.66 -7.93 48.26
N ILE A 837 -22.26 -7.96 46.99
CA ILE A 837 -20.92 -7.58 46.53
C ILE A 837 -21.06 -6.58 45.38
N CYS A 838 -20.19 -5.56 45.36
CA CYS A 838 -20.08 -4.62 44.25
C CYS A 838 -19.45 -5.31 43.05
N LEU A 839 -20.20 -5.42 41.95
CA LEU A 839 -19.70 -6.06 40.73
C LEU A 839 -18.88 -5.07 39.90
N VAL A 840 -17.87 -5.58 39.20
CA VAL A 840 -17.08 -4.81 38.22
C VAL A 840 -18.00 -4.42 37.05
N PRO A 841 -18.07 -3.14 36.65
CA PRO A 841 -18.80 -2.73 35.46
C PRO A 841 -18.05 -3.24 34.22
N ILE A 842 -18.71 -4.09 33.43
CA ILE A 842 -18.15 -4.64 32.18
C ILE A 842 -19.01 -4.22 31.00
N CYS A 843 -18.36 -3.79 29.93
CA CYS A 843 -18.98 -3.18 28.74
C CYS A 843 -19.74 -4.17 27.83
N THR A 844 -20.31 -5.23 28.40
CA THR A 844 -21.05 -6.29 27.69
C THR A 844 -22.18 -6.88 28.56
N ASP A 845 -22.43 -6.31 29.74
CA ASP A 845 -23.40 -6.85 30.70
C ASP A 845 -24.85 -6.42 30.43
N ASN A 846 -25.09 -5.70 29.33
CA ASN A 846 -26.39 -5.24 28.91
C ASN A 846 -27.02 -4.24 29.89
N THR A 847 -26.24 -3.55 30.71
CA THR A 847 -26.73 -2.56 31.67
C THR A 847 -25.91 -1.28 31.64
N LYS A 848 -26.59 -0.12 31.56
CA LYS A 848 -25.91 1.19 31.67
C LYS A 848 -25.42 1.40 33.10
N ASN A 849 -24.15 1.11 33.35
CA ASN A 849 -23.53 1.21 34.68
C ASN A 849 -22.10 1.78 34.61
N GLY A 850 -21.48 2.08 35.74
CA GLY A 850 -20.16 2.72 35.75
C GLY A 850 -20.12 4.07 35.01
N ASN A 851 -19.14 4.25 34.11
CA ASN A 851 -18.97 5.50 33.35
C ASN A 851 -19.73 5.52 32.01
N GLU A 852 -20.45 4.45 31.66
CA GLU A 852 -21.13 4.30 30.38
C GLU A 852 -22.12 5.43 30.08
N THR A 853 -22.10 5.92 28.85
CA THR A 853 -23.00 6.98 28.41
C THR A 853 -24.21 6.45 27.64
N ASP A 854 -24.13 5.23 27.11
CA ASP A 854 -25.26 4.35 26.83
C ASP A 854 -24.91 2.90 27.16
N LYS A 855 -25.89 2.01 27.18
CA LYS A 855 -25.73 0.61 27.59
C LYS A 855 -24.55 -0.06 26.86
N ASP A 856 -23.57 -0.51 27.64
CA ASP A 856 -22.34 -1.17 27.18
C ASP A 856 -21.40 -0.28 26.32
N CYS A 857 -21.60 1.04 26.27
CA CYS A 857 -20.79 1.94 25.46
C CYS A 857 -20.57 3.35 26.04
N GLY A 858 -19.48 4.00 25.60
CA GLY A 858 -19.09 5.34 26.02
C GLY A 858 -18.44 5.42 27.40
N GLY A 859 -18.08 6.62 27.87
CA GLY A 859 -17.49 6.79 29.20
C GLY A 859 -16.00 6.51 29.32
N GLY A 860 -15.29 6.39 28.19
CA GLY A 860 -13.84 6.24 28.10
C GLY A 860 -13.26 4.88 28.52
N LEU A 861 -14.01 4.08 29.30
CA LEU A 861 -13.65 2.70 29.66
C LEU A 861 -14.29 1.67 28.71
N CYS A 862 -15.44 2.00 28.12
CA CYS A 862 -16.17 1.14 27.20
C CYS A 862 -16.02 1.56 25.74
N PRO A 863 -16.26 0.65 24.78
CA PRO A 863 -16.23 0.97 23.35
C PRO A 863 -17.09 2.20 23.05
N LYS A 864 -16.67 3.02 22.10
CA LYS A 864 -17.45 4.19 21.67
C LYS A 864 -18.82 3.75 21.16
N CYS A 865 -19.85 4.52 21.51
CA CYS A 865 -21.23 4.32 21.10
C CYS A 865 -21.40 4.54 19.59
N ALA A 866 -22.17 3.66 18.96
CA ALA A 866 -22.56 3.80 17.56
C ALA A 866 -23.58 4.93 17.36
N ASP A 867 -23.83 5.29 16.11
CA ASP A 867 -24.80 6.34 15.77
C ASP A 867 -26.20 6.01 16.32
N ASN A 868 -26.90 7.02 16.83
CA ASN A 868 -28.18 6.97 17.57
C ASN A 868 -28.14 6.40 19.00
N PHE A 869 -26.98 6.05 19.54
CA PHE A 869 -26.83 5.72 20.97
C PHE A 869 -26.49 6.94 21.82
N GLY A 870 -26.79 6.87 23.10
CA GLY A 870 -26.60 7.94 24.08
C GLY A 870 -25.14 8.31 24.30
N CYS A 871 -24.88 9.60 24.51
CA CYS A 871 -23.54 10.12 24.78
C CYS A 871 -23.61 11.33 25.72
N GLN A 872 -22.49 11.70 26.34
CA GLN A 872 -22.36 12.95 27.09
C GLN A 872 -21.23 13.83 26.55
N GLN A 873 -20.24 13.22 25.90
CA GLN A 873 -19.08 13.87 25.32
C GLN A 873 -18.85 13.34 23.91
N ASN A 874 -18.23 14.17 23.06
CA ASN A 874 -17.94 13.81 21.68
C ASN A 874 -17.15 12.49 21.57
N ASN A 875 -16.16 12.29 22.44
CA ASN A 875 -15.33 11.08 22.48
C ASN A 875 -16.09 9.80 22.89
N ASP A 876 -17.33 9.91 23.37
CA ASP A 876 -18.19 8.76 23.62
C ASP A 876 -18.70 8.13 22.33
N CYS A 877 -18.67 8.85 21.20
CA CYS A 877 -19.26 8.44 19.94
C CYS A 877 -18.20 7.99 18.94
N ILE A 878 -18.48 6.93 18.17
CA ILE A 878 -17.61 6.50 17.06
C ILE A 878 -17.40 7.65 16.06
N SER A 879 -18.44 8.46 15.84
CA SER A 879 -18.41 9.65 15.00
C SER A 879 -17.67 10.84 15.60
N ASP A 880 -17.26 10.78 16.88
CA ASP A 880 -16.77 11.92 17.65
C ASP A 880 -17.74 13.14 17.71
N VAL A 881 -19.03 12.91 17.43
CA VAL A 881 -20.07 13.96 17.47
C VAL A 881 -21.20 13.54 18.40
N CYS A 882 -21.21 14.14 19.58
CA CYS A 882 -22.32 14.02 20.53
C CYS A 882 -23.19 15.28 20.46
N ARG A 883 -24.43 15.15 19.98
CA ARG A 883 -25.39 16.27 19.93
C ARG A 883 -26.74 15.83 20.46
N GLN A 884 -27.29 16.64 21.37
CA GLN A 884 -28.55 16.33 22.07
C GLN A 884 -28.50 14.98 22.80
N ASP A 885 -27.36 14.70 23.45
CA ASP A 885 -27.10 13.47 24.20
C ASP A 885 -27.15 12.18 23.34
N ILE A 886 -27.00 12.31 22.01
CA ILE A 886 -27.03 11.20 21.06
C ILE A 886 -25.87 11.31 20.06
N CYS A 887 -25.21 10.19 19.77
CA CYS A 887 -24.18 10.08 18.73
C CYS A 887 -24.77 10.28 17.34
N GLN A 888 -24.27 11.25 16.60
CA GLN A 888 -24.74 11.60 15.26
C GLN A 888 -23.78 11.10 14.20
N VAL A 889 -24.30 10.82 12.99
CA VAL A 889 -23.48 10.47 11.82
C VAL A 889 -22.52 11.64 11.50
N PRO A 890 -21.24 11.37 11.14
CA PRO A 890 -20.30 12.38 10.66
C PRO A 890 -20.86 13.18 9.49
N THR A 891 -20.73 14.50 9.51
CA THR A 891 -21.12 15.37 8.39
C THR A 891 -20.07 16.43 8.13
N CYS A 892 -19.92 16.84 6.87
CA CYS A 892 -19.00 17.90 6.42
C CYS A 892 -19.33 19.33 6.91
N THR A 893 -20.04 19.46 8.02
CA THR A 893 -20.46 20.73 8.65
C THR A 893 -20.57 20.60 10.18
N ASP A 894 -20.09 19.50 10.76
CA ASP A 894 -20.25 19.20 12.17
C ASP A 894 -19.19 19.83 13.09
N ASN A 895 -18.22 20.55 12.51
CA ASN A 895 -17.12 21.22 13.17
C ASN A 895 -16.11 20.28 13.84
N THR A 896 -16.02 19.03 13.40
CA THR A 896 -15.02 18.06 13.86
C THR A 896 -14.29 17.48 12.65
N LYS A 897 -13.05 16.98 12.83
CA LYS A 897 -12.34 16.23 11.78
C LYS A 897 -12.61 14.75 12.01
N ASN A 898 -13.61 14.20 11.32
CA ASN A 898 -14.06 12.83 11.49
C ASN A 898 -14.42 12.20 10.12
N GLY A 899 -14.71 10.90 10.10
CA GLY A 899 -14.98 10.20 8.84
C GLY A 899 -13.81 10.27 7.84
N ASN A 900 -14.10 10.60 6.58
CA ASN A 900 -13.09 10.67 5.52
C ASN A 900 -12.38 12.03 5.41
N GLU A 901 -12.71 13.00 6.27
CA GLU A 901 -12.21 14.37 6.17
C GLU A 901 -10.69 14.49 6.36
N THR A 902 -10.05 15.29 5.51
CA THR A 902 -8.60 15.55 5.61
C THR A 902 -8.27 16.75 6.48
N ASP A 903 -9.21 17.67 6.65
CA ASP A 903 -9.24 18.65 7.74
C ASP A 903 -10.69 18.90 8.16
N LYS A 904 -10.91 19.57 9.30
CA LYS A 904 -12.23 19.79 9.89
C LYS A 904 -13.26 20.27 8.86
N ASP A 905 -14.31 19.46 8.64
CA ASP A 905 -15.40 19.68 7.69
C ASP A 905 -15.01 19.74 6.20
N CYS A 906 -13.80 19.29 5.81
CA CYS A 906 -13.32 19.40 4.43
C CYS A 906 -12.36 18.28 3.97
N GLY A 907 -12.31 18.07 2.65
CA GLY A 907 -11.47 17.06 2.00
C GLY A 907 -12.00 15.63 2.09
N GLY A 908 -11.28 14.65 1.54
CA GLY A 908 -11.69 13.24 1.64
C GLY A 908 -12.73 12.78 0.62
N GLY A 909 -12.87 13.51 -0.48
CA GLY A 909 -13.73 13.17 -1.63
C GLY A 909 -15.25 13.32 -1.42
N LEU A 910 -15.74 13.15 -0.19
CA LEU A 910 -17.17 13.33 0.15
C LEU A 910 -17.49 14.75 0.65
N CYS A 911 -16.52 15.43 1.24
CA CYS A 911 -16.68 16.79 1.78
C CYS A 911 -16.14 17.87 0.84
N PRO A 912 -16.57 19.13 1.00
CA PRO A 912 -16.05 20.24 0.20
C PRO A 912 -14.52 20.31 0.28
N LYS A 913 -13.87 20.74 -0.80
CA LYS A 913 -12.41 20.92 -0.81
C LYS A 913 -11.97 21.94 0.24
N CYS A 914 -10.86 21.66 0.89
CA CYS A 914 -10.23 22.49 1.90
C CYS A 914 -9.64 23.78 1.31
N THR A 915 -9.80 24.89 2.03
CA THR A 915 -9.15 26.17 1.72
C THR A 915 -7.66 26.14 2.06
N ASP A 916 -6.90 27.10 1.52
CA ASP A 916 -5.47 27.23 1.76
C ASP A 916 -5.11 27.21 3.27
N ASN A 917 -3.99 26.57 3.60
CA ASN A 917 -3.45 26.29 4.93
C ASN A 917 -4.23 25.29 5.79
N LEU A 918 -5.23 24.60 5.26
CA LEU A 918 -5.89 23.46 5.91
C LEU A 918 -5.27 22.12 5.50
N GLY A 919 -5.49 21.10 6.31
CA GLY A 919 -4.97 19.75 6.14
C GLY A 919 -5.50 19.01 4.91
N CYS A 920 -4.61 18.27 4.25
CA CYS A 920 -4.92 17.46 3.08
C CYS A 920 -4.09 16.18 3.07
N GLN A 921 -4.53 15.17 2.34
CA GLN A 921 -3.73 13.97 2.05
C GLN A 921 -3.40 13.84 0.56
N GLN A 922 -4.24 14.39 -0.30
CA GLN A 922 -4.14 14.35 -1.75
C GLN A 922 -4.49 15.71 -2.34
N ASN A 923 -3.97 15.99 -3.53
CA ASN A 923 -4.11 17.30 -4.20
C ASN A 923 -5.58 17.72 -4.37
N ASN A 924 -6.46 16.78 -4.74
CA ASN A 924 -7.90 17.00 -4.91
C ASN A 924 -8.65 17.33 -3.60
N ASP A 925 -8.04 17.17 -2.42
CA ASP A 925 -8.63 17.65 -1.17
C ASP A 925 -8.60 19.18 -1.08
N CYS A 926 -7.75 19.85 -1.86
CA CYS A 926 -7.50 21.29 -1.78
C CYS A 926 -8.18 22.07 -2.90
N ILE A 927 -8.73 23.25 -2.60
CA ILE A 927 -9.25 24.15 -3.62
C ILE A 927 -8.15 24.56 -4.62
N SER A 928 -6.90 24.68 -4.15
CA SER A 928 -5.74 24.94 -4.98
C SER A 928 -5.29 23.75 -5.82
N ASP A 929 -5.84 22.55 -5.60
CA ASP A 929 -5.35 21.30 -6.18
C ASP A 929 -3.87 21.00 -5.88
N VAL A 930 -3.30 21.62 -4.85
CA VAL A 930 -1.91 21.43 -4.43
C VAL A 930 -1.86 21.12 -2.93
N CYS A 931 -1.61 19.86 -2.62
CA CYS A 931 -1.35 19.38 -1.27
C CYS A 931 0.15 19.15 -1.12
N GLN A 932 0.82 19.95 -0.28
CA GLN A 932 2.24 19.74 0.04
C GLN A 932 2.41 19.73 1.55
N GLN A 933 3.21 18.79 2.05
CA GLN A 933 3.45 18.61 3.49
C GLN A 933 2.15 18.44 4.29
N ASN A 934 1.15 17.76 3.72
CA ASN A 934 -0.19 17.56 4.28
C ASN A 934 -0.98 18.86 4.52
N ILE A 935 -0.65 19.94 3.82
CA ILE A 935 -1.32 21.24 3.90
C ILE A 935 -1.66 21.74 2.49
N CYS A 936 -2.89 22.24 2.32
CA CYS A 936 -3.33 22.90 1.09
C CYS A 936 -2.54 24.17 0.88
N GLN A 937 -1.79 24.22 -0.21
CA GLN A 937 -0.93 25.35 -0.51
C GLN A 937 -1.72 26.46 -1.19
N VAL A 938 -1.25 27.69 -1.00
CA VAL A 938 -1.75 28.84 -1.77
C VAL A 938 -1.33 28.64 -3.24
N PRO A 939 -2.22 28.87 -4.22
CA PRO A 939 -1.89 28.85 -5.65
C PRO A 939 -0.64 29.70 -5.98
N THR A 940 0.36 29.10 -6.64
CA THR A 940 1.56 29.82 -7.10
C THR A 940 1.92 29.44 -8.53
N CYS A 941 2.55 30.38 -9.25
CA CYS A 941 3.01 30.21 -10.63
C CYS A 941 4.19 29.23 -10.84
N THR A 942 4.40 28.31 -9.91
CA THR A 942 5.49 27.32 -9.91
C THR A 942 5.09 26.01 -9.20
N ASP A 943 3.81 25.85 -8.87
CA ASP A 943 3.31 24.71 -8.10
C ASP A 943 2.89 23.51 -8.96
N ASN A 944 3.08 23.61 -10.28
CA ASN A 944 2.74 22.56 -11.25
C ASN A 944 1.25 22.22 -11.30
N ALA A 945 0.35 23.10 -10.83
CA ALA A 945 -1.08 23.00 -11.06
C ALA A 945 -1.55 24.12 -12.01
N LYS A 946 -2.77 24.00 -12.54
CA LYS A 946 -3.46 25.09 -13.25
C LYS A 946 -4.54 25.62 -12.32
N ASN A 947 -4.17 26.55 -11.45
CA ASN A 947 -5.03 27.03 -10.37
C ASN A 947 -4.97 28.58 -10.29
N GLY A 948 -5.82 29.17 -9.44
CA GLY A 948 -5.86 30.64 -9.30
C GLY A 948 -6.24 31.37 -10.60
N ASN A 949 -5.43 32.35 -11.01
CA ASN A 949 -5.69 33.19 -12.19
C ASN A 949 -5.00 32.68 -13.47
N GLU A 950 -4.29 31.55 -13.40
CA GLU A 950 -3.49 31.03 -14.50
C GLU A 950 -4.34 30.63 -15.71
N THR A 951 -3.81 30.87 -16.91
CA THR A 951 -4.49 30.44 -18.15
C THR A 951 -3.99 29.09 -18.65
N ASP A 952 -2.78 28.69 -18.23
CA ASP A 952 -2.27 27.32 -18.31
C ASP A 952 -1.33 27.04 -17.14
N LYS A 953 -0.96 25.77 -16.91
CA LYS A 953 -0.18 25.32 -15.75
C LYS A 953 1.05 26.22 -15.50
N ASP A 954 1.07 26.89 -14.34
CA ASP A 954 2.11 27.82 -13.89
C ASP A 954 2.32 29.08 -14.78
N CYS A 955 1.41 29.42 -15.70
CA CYS A 955 1.59 30.54 -16.63
C CYS A 955 0.29 31.29 -17.02
N GLY A 956 0.46 32.55 -17.43
CA GLY A 956 -0.61 33.44 -17.89
C GLY A 956 -1.40 34.11 -16.76
N GLY A 957 -2.51 34.80 -17.07
CA GLY A 957 -3.36 35.37 -16.03
C GLY A 957 -2.86 36.66 -15.38
N GLY A 958 -1.83 37.29 -15.96
CA GLY A 958 -1.29 38.59 -15.56
C GLY A 958 -0.48 38.64 -14.26
N LEU A 959 -0.63 37.68 -13.35
CA LEU A 959 0.20 37.52 -12.16
C LEU A 959 1.35 36.53 -12.36
N CYS A 960 1.17 35.56 -13.25
CA CYS A 960 2.18 34.54 -13.57
C CYS A 960 3.00 34.88 -14.82
N PRO A 961 4.17 34.24 -15.01
CA PRO A 961 4.96 34.39 -16.22
C PRO A 961 4.12 34.11 -17.47
N LYS A 962 4.43 34.79 -18.57
CA LYS A 962 3.73 34.55 -19.83
C LYS A 962 3.97 33.13 -20.33
N CYS A 963 2.94 32.51 -20.88
CA CYS A 963 2.95 31.17 -21.45
C CYS A 963 3.77 31.10 -22.74
N MET A 964 4.52 30.00 -22.88
CA MET A 964 5.25 29.65 -24.11
C MET A 964 4.29 29.22 -25.23
N ASP A 965 4.81 29.09 -26.45
CA ASP A 965 4.04 28.63 -27.60
C ASP A 965 3.46 27.22 -27.34
N ASN A 966 2.22 26.99 -27.80
CA ASN A 966 1.38 25.81 -27.58
C ASN A 966 0.81 25.62 -26.17
N LEU A 967 0.93 26.61 -25.28
CA LEU A 967 0.26 26.63 -23.97
C LEU A 967 -1.01 27.50 -23.98
N GLY A 968 -1.93 27.20 -23.08
CA GLY A 968 -3.25 27.81 -22.94
C GLY A 968 -3.23 29.31 -22.58
N CYS A 969 -4.10 30.08 -23.21
CA CYS A 969 -4.24 31.52 -22.99
C CYS A 969 -5.70 31.95 -23.08
N GLN A 970 -6.05 33.07 -22.45
CA GLN A 970 -7.36 33.71 -22.61
C GLN A 970 -7.26 35.07 -23.31
N GLN A 971 -6.10 35.70 -23.23
CA GLN A 971 -5.82 37.01 -23.80
C GLN A 971 -4.39 37.06 -24.33
N ASN A 972 -4.17 37.91 -25.33
CA ASN A 972 -2.88 38.01 -26.03
C ASN A 972 -1.69 38.23 -25.09
N ASN A 973 -1.87 39.02 -24.03
CA ASN A 973 -0.84 39.32 -23.03
C ASN A 973 -0.48 38.13 -22.12
N ASP A 974 -1.22 37.02 -22.16
CA ASP A 974 -0.84 35.80 -21.47
C ASP A 974 0.32 35.08 -22.19
N CYS A 975 0.55 35.36 -23.47
CA CYS A 975 1.54 34.66 -24.31
C CYS A 975 2.84 35.42 -24.47
N ILE A 976 3.98 34.73 -24.45
CA ILE A 976 5.30 35.33 -24.74
C ILE A 976 5.31 35.97 -26.15
N SER A 977 4.63 35.35 -27.10
CA SER A 977 4.47 35.85 -28.47
C SER A 977 3.51 37.04 -28.61
N ASP A 978 2.77 37.40 -27.55
CA ASP A 978 1.64 38.32 -27.55
C ASP A 978 0.49 37.92 -28.51
N VAL A 979 0.40 36.64 -28.89
CA VAL A 979 -0.63 36.12 -29.80
C VAL A 979 -1.32 34.92 -29.17
N CYS A 980 -2.57 35.12 -28.75
CA CYS A 980 -3.49 34.08 -28.30
C CYS A 980 -4.52 33.82 -29.40
N GLN A 981 -4.54 32.60 -29.96
CA GLN A 981 -5.52 32.18 -30.96
C GLN A 981 -6.06 30.80 -30.63
N GLN A 982 -7.39 30.66 -30.64
CA GLN A 982 -8.09 29.43 -30.24
C GLN A 982 -7.65 28.94 -28.84
N ASP A 983 -7.54 29.89 -27.90
CA ASP A 983 -7.12 29.65 -26.52
C ASP A 983 -5.70 29.07 -26.36
N ILE A 984 -4.84 29.19 -27.38
CA ILE A 984 -3.45 28.69 -27.38
C ILE A 984 -2.48 29.80 -27.83
N CYS A 985 -1.33 29.89 -27.16
CA CYS A 985 -0.23 30.79 -27.51
C CYS A 985 0.45 30.34 -28.80
N GLN A 986 0.48 31.21 -29.80
CA GLN A 986 1.06 30.91 -31.12
C GLN A 986 2.46 31.49 -31.26
N GLY A 987 3.40 30.72 -31.81
CA GLY A 987 4.75 31.20 -32.07
C GLY A 987 4.81 32.26 -33.16
N MET A 988 5.75 33.21 -33.03
CA MET A 988 5.98 34.20 -34.07
C MET A 988 6.49 33.51 -35.35
N PRO A 989 5.89 33.75 -36.54
CA PRO A 989 6.43 33.24 -37.78
C PRO A 989 7.84 33.83 -37.99
N SER A 990 8.81 32.93 -38.14
CA SER A 990 10.21 33.21 -38.44
C SER A 990 10.32 34.25 -39.57
N LYS A 991 10.94 35.39 -39.27
CA LYS A 991 11.42 36.34 -40.31
C LYS A 991 12.55 35.67 -41.10
N SER A 992 12.20 34.87 -42.10
CA SER A 992 13.11 34.45 -43.16
C SER A 992 12.44 34.64 -44.52
N ASN A 993 12.37 35.91 -44.95
CA ASN A 993 12.43 36.41 -46.32
C ASN A 993 11.64 37.72 -46.42
N ILE A 994 12.33 38.84 -46.14
CA ILE A 994 12.04 40.10 -46.83
C ILE A 994 13.25 40.35 -47.70
N LYS A 995 13.05 40.22 -49.01
CA LYS A 995 13.91 40.73 -50.07
C LYS A 995 13.24 41.98 -50.63
#